data_AF-A0A964VF35-F1
#
_entry.id   AF-A0A964VF35-F1
#
_cell.length_a   1.000
_cell.length_b   1.000
_cell.length_c   1.000
_cell.angle_alpha   90.00
_cell.angle_beta   90.00
_cell.angle_gamma   90.00
#
_symmetry.space_group_name_H-M   'P 1'
#
loop_
_entity.id
_entity.type
_entity.pdbx_description
1 polymer ?
#
loop_
_entity_poly.entity_id
_entity_poly.type
_entity_poly.pdbx_seq_one_letter_code
_entity_poly.pdbx_strand_id
1 'polypeptide(L)'
;MRRFRSLAPLVLLLAACKSGDGTGLEGVAKIVVTPGQALLTAAGSTQQFTAQAMDGGGGAVGGVVVSWRSTNSAIVKVDATGLATAVAEGSAAVVAESGSASGRADVVVDVPDCLSPQTVSIARGGVFVSDPPASASCALTLPSGSLGDRYRVAIVRLGSAQDAAQVPVATLRLTARGVVATAAPAEAREAALPALFDDRQMEMMERSERMSRATEAVHARLRDAEATLLRGLTAFERIAPRAIAIERDPQAVSPAKRTFIPRLPTDVLCAPAKAAVTGVLVAQTAEAAVYQDSAQAQSQPLSVASTQKMLDFFKRYGKTTIESYFGAIPDRDGNGQVVILATPEVANPVAAFVWGGDQLPKNACAASNEMELVYFNPTLINDVATGNYQAIETLVHEVKHVVSFNQRVVGTVFATQPTWVEEGTAEIAGEAASRRGWAATGGPAHNGVVNAQSLRANGGAFTPENYGIVIRLTRVIKYLAAQPNAVVIATSQAYSVYGSGWHFHRFLGDGYGGAASSPGADAGLFKQQNVSSTPPGLAGFLVFTQKTYEEILVDYAAAIMLNGTGTPIAATLPAFRTYDFPSATSVFSGIPAAPYPYPVTAVGQNPSASFSSGIWSGPIGNGGVRIHDFVSNGTGTGTEITVQVEPPARVVVVRLR
;
A
#
# COMPACT_ATOMS: atom_id res chain seq x y z
N MET A 1 -64.90 -52.29 3.55
CA MET A 1 -66.09 -52.82 2.84
C MET A 1 -66.67 -51.72 1.96
N ARG A 2 -66.89 -52.06 0.67
CA ARG A 2 -67.70 -51.37 -0.36
C ARG A 2 -67.16 -50.01 -0.88
N ARG A 3 -66.98 -49.75 -2.18
CA ARG A 3 -67.33 -50.47 -3.42
C ARG A 3 -66.53 -49.92 -4.61
N PHE A 4 -66.16 -50.83 -5.51
CA PHE A 4 -65.73 -50.65 -6.92
C PHE A 4 -66.81 -49.99 -7.81
N ARG A 5 -66.36 -49.36 -8.92
CA ARG A 5 -66.87 -49.38 -10.33
C ARG A 5 -66.58 -48.03 -11.01
N SER A 6 -66.30 -47.88 -12.31
CA SER A 6 -65.92 -48.71 -13.46
C SER A 6 -65.61 -47.75 -14.63
N LEU A 7 -64.98 -48.28 -15.68
CA LEU A 7 -64.39 -47.61 -16.86
C LEU A 7 -65.33 -46.94 -17.90
N ALA A 8 -64.81 -45.87 -18.54
CA ALA A 8 -64.78 -45.46 -19.99
C ALA A 8 -66.12 -45.22 -20.78
N PRO A 9 -66.18 -44.60 -22.01
CA PRO A 9 -65.13 -44.06 -22.92
C PRO A 9 -65.46 -42.70 -23.67
N LEU A 10 -64.47 -42.18 -24.44
CA LEU A 10 -64.50 -41.58 -25.81
C LEU A 10 -65.79 -40.84 -26.30
N VAL A 11 -65.80 -39.60 -26.82
CA VAL A 11 -65.38 -39.13 -28.17
C VAL A 11 -65.78 -37.63 -28.28
N LEU A 12 -64.95 -36.73 -28.85
CA LEU A 12 -65.20 -35.98 -30.11
C LEU A 12 -64.23 -34.77 -30.24
N LEU A 13 -63.48 -34.76 -31.34
CA LEU A 13 -62.67 -33.64 -31.82
C LEU A 13 -63.56 -32.42 -32.10
N LEU A 14 -63.10 -31.24 -31.68
CA LEU A 14 -63.23 -30.01 -32.46
C LEU A 14 -61.86 -29.34 -32.51
N ALA A 15 -61.20 -29.51 -33.66
CA ALA A 15 -60.11 -28.66 -34.06
C ALA A 15 -60.66 -27.25 -34.31
N ALA A 16 -60.19 -26.29 -33.53
CA ALA A 16 -60.18 -24.89 -33.94
C ALA A 16 -58.74 -24.41 -33.88
N CYS A 17 -58.07 -24.40 -35.02
CA CYS A 17 -56.93 -23.52 -35.22
C CYS A 17 -57.43 -22.09 -35.04
N LYS A 18 -56.98 -21.42 -33.98
CA LYS A 18 -56.89 -19.95 -33.97
C LYS A 18 -55.45 -19.60 -33.66
N SER A 19 -54.75 -19.26 -34.75
CA SER A 19 -53.67 -18.29 -34.89
C SER A 19 -53.08 -17.78 -33.57
N GLY A 20 -51.79 -18.05 -33.37
CA GLY A 20 -51.02 -17.42 -32.31
C GLY A 20 -50.98 -15.91 -32.48
N ASP A 21 -51.23 -15.21 -31.38
CA ASP A 21 -50.62 -13.93 -31.10
C ASP A 21 -49.73 -14.14 -29.87
N GLY A 22 -48.44 -14.33 -30.14
CA GLY A 22 -47.41 -14.30 -29.12
C GLY A 22 -47.33 -12.90 -28.53
N THR A 23 -48.04 -12.68 -27.43
CA THR A 23 -47.68 -11.71 -26.39
C THR A 23 -48.07 -12.33 -25.05
N GLY A 24 -47.34 -13.38 -24.66
CA GLY A 24 -47.25 -13.73 -23.25
C GLY A 24 -46.61 -12.54 -22.54
N LEU A 25 -47.44 -11.65 -22.00
CA LEU A 25 -47.05 -10.92 -20.81
C LEU A 25 -46.92 -11.97 -19.71
N GLU A 26 -45.77 -12.66 -19.65
CA GLU A 26 -45.36 -13.33 -18.43
C GLU A 26 -45.21 -12.22 -17.38
N GLY A 27 -46.30 -12.01 -16.64
CA GLY A 27 -46.38 -11.00 -15.61
C GLY A 27 -45.30 -11.29 -14.59
N VAL A 28 -44.57 -10.23 -14.21
CA VAL A 28 -43.64 -10.28 -13.09
C VAL A 28 -44.41 -10.78 -11.86
N ALA A 29 -44.07 -11.98 -11.38
CA ALA A 29 -44.72 -12.62 -10.24
C ALA A 29 -44.00 -12.30 -8.93
N LYS A 30 -42.67 -12.10 -8.99
CA LYS A 30 -41.83 -11.86 -7.82
C LYS A 30 -40.62 -10.98 -8.18
N ILE A 31 -40.14 -10.20 -7.22
CA ILE A 31 -38.84 -9.53 -7.31
C ILE A 31 -37.90 -10.12 -6.27
N VAL A 32 -36.67 -10.45 -6.68
CA VAL A 32 -35.59 -10.89 -5.80
C VAL A 32 -34.62 -9.74 -5.59
N VAL A 33 -34.40 -9.34 -4.34
CA VAL A 33 -33.44 -8.29 -3.97
C VAL A 33 -32.15 -8.92 -3.46
N THR A 34 -31.00 -8.47 -3.99
CA THR A 34 -29.67 -8.96 -3.60
C THR A 34 -28.75 -7.79 -3.21
N PRO A 35 -28.09 -7.82 -2.04
CA PRO A 35 -28.24 -8.83 -0.97
C PRO A 35 -29.63 -8.78 -0.31
N GLY A 36 -30.07 -9.89 0.29
CA GLY A 36 -31.39 -9.96 0.97
C GLY A 36 -31.39 -9.32 2.37
N GLN A 37 -30.23 -8.95 2.90
CA GLN A 37 -30.06 -8.24 4.15
C GLN A 37 -28.78 -7.41 4.13
N ALA A 38 -28.69 -6.37 4.95
CA ALA A 38 -27.48 -5.59 5.16
C ALA A 38 -27.35 -5.11 6.60
N LEU A 39 -26.11 -5.07 7.11
CA LEU A 39 -25.75 -4.44 8.37
C LEU A 39 -24.90 -3.21 8.07
N LEU A 40 -25.38 -2.05 8.51
CA LEU A 40 -24.76 -0.74 8.31
C LEU A 40 -24.32 -0.22 9.67
N THR A 41 -23.03 -0.10 9.94
CA THR A 41 -22.55 0.20 11.31
C THR A 41 -22.30 1.69 11.59
N ALA A 42 -22.79 2.56 10.71
CA ALA A 42 -22.65 4.02 10.83
C ALA A 42 -23.75 4.76 10.05
N ALA A 43 -24.12 5.95 10.52
CA ALA A 43 -24.87 6.90 9.70
C ALA A 43 -24.05 7.27 8.44
N GLY A 44 -24.72 7.51 7.31
CA GLY A 44 -24.09 7.79 6.02
C GLY A 44 -23.58 6.57 5.25
N SER A 45 -23.34 5.42 5.91
CA SER A 45 -22.90 4.20 5.22
C SER A 45 -23.93 3.73 4.18
N THR A 46 -23.46 3.16 3.07
CA THR A 46 -24.32 2.79 1.95
C THR A 46 -24.27 1.31 1.61
N GLN A 47 -25.35 0.79 1.06
CA GLN A 47 -25.43 -0.55 0.50
C GLN A 47 -26.14 -0.49 -0.84
N GLN A 48 -25.47 -0.95 -1.90
CA GLN A 48 -26.11 -1.13 -3.20
C GLN A 48 -26.95 -2.41 -3.18
N PHE A 49 -28.23 -2.28 -3.53
CA PHE A 49 -29.11 -3.40 -3.79
C PHE A 49 -29.38 -3.53 -5.29
N THR A 50 -29.50 -4.77 -5.77
CA THR A 50 -29.98 -5.06 -7.12
C THR A 50 -31.28 -5.84 -7.04
N ALA A 51 -32.13 -5.71 -8.06
CA ALA A 51 -33.43 -6.36 -8.14
C ALA A 51 -33.54 -7.16 -9.44
N GLN A 52 -34.00 -8.41 -9.35
CA GLN A 52 -34.30 -9.25 -10.51
C GLN A 52 -35.78 -9.64 -10.50
N ALA A 53 -36.49 -9.30 -11.58
CA ALA A 53 -37.88 -9.68 -11.79
C ALA A 53 -37.97 -11.14 -12.27
N MET A 54 -38.90 -11.91 -11.71
CA MET A 54 -39.13 -13.31 -12.05
C MET A 54 -40.59 -13.53 -12.47
N ASP A 55 -40.82 -14.37 -13.47
CA ASP A 55 -42.16 -14.84 -13.88
C ASP A 55 -42.72 -15.90 -12.91
N GLY A 56 -43.95 -16.36 -13.16
CA GLY A 56 -44.62 -17.39 -12.35
C GLY A 56 -43.98 -18.79 -12.42
N GLY A 57 -43.12 -19.04 -13.41
CA GLY A 57 -42.33 -20.27 -13.57
C GLY A 57 -40.93 -20.18 -12.95
N GLY A 58 -40.51 -19.00 -12.46
CA GLY A 58 -39.19 -18.74 -11.89
C GLY A 58 -38.12 -18.31 -12.92
N GLY A 59 -38.51 -18.02 -14.16
CA GLY A 59 -37.64 -17.45 -15.18
C GLY A 59 -37.41 -15.95 -14.98
N ALA A 60 -36.23 -15.45 -15.37
CA ALA A 60 -35.90 -14.03 -15.26
C ALA A 60 -36.57 -13.21 -16.36
N VAL A 61 -37.25 -12.12 -15.98
CA VAL A 61 -37.91 -11.19 -16.91
C VAL A 61 -37.03 -9.97 -17.13
N GLY A 62 -36.59 -9.74 -18.37
CA GLY A 62 -35.76 -8.59 -18.75
C GLY A 62 -36.57 -7.32 -19.02
N GLY A 63 -35.90 -6.15 -18.98
CA GLY A 63 -36.50 -4.85 -19.36
C GLY A 63 -37.53 -4.28 -18.38
N VAL A 64 -37.64 -4.86 -17.18
CA VAL A 64 -38.60 -4.46 -16.15
C VAL A 64 -38.12 -3.21 -15.42
N VAL A 65 -38.96 -2.18 -15.35
CA VAL A 65 -38.71 -0.99 -14.53
C VAL A 65 -39.00 -1.32 -13.07
N VAL A 66 -38.00 -1.14 -12.21
CA VAL A 66 -38.09 -1.36 -10.76
C VAL A 66 -38.04 -0.01 -10.05
N SER A 67 -38.96 0.20 -9.11
CA SER A 67 -38.95 1.34 -8.19
C SER A 67 -38.49 0.90 -6.80
N TRP A 68 -37.80 1.78 -6.09
CA TRP A 68 -37.23 1.51 -4.77
C TRP A 68 -37.86 2.42 -3.73
N ARG A 69 -38.09 1.89 -2.52
CA ARG A 69 -38.42 2.71 -1.34
C ARG A 69 -37.87 2.09 -0.07
N SER A 70 -37.74 2.90 0.98
CA SER A 70 -37.45 2.45 2.34
C SER A 70 -38.72 2.45 3.18
N THR A 71 -38.86 1.47 4.07
CA THR A 71 -39.95 1.46 5.06
C THR A 71 -39.77 2.52 6.15
N ASN A 72 -38.55 3.04 6.34
CA ASN A 72 -38.29 4.15 7.27
C ASN A 72 -37.09 4.99 6.78
N SER A 73 -37.38 6.11 6.12
CA SER A 73 -36.37 7.04 5.58
C SER A 73 -35.61 7.83 6.64
N ALA A 74 -36.05 7.81 7.91
CA ALA A 74 -35.29 8.36 9.02
C ALA A 74 -34.19 7.40 9.54
N ILE A 75 -34.23 6.12 9.17
CA ILE A 75 -33.22 5.10 9.50
C ILE A 75 -32.38 4.76 8.26
N VAL A 76 -33.01 4.52 7.10
CA VAL A 76 -32.33 4.23 5.83
C VAL A 76 -33.03 4.95 4.68
N LYS A 77 -32.33 5.77 3.90
CA LYS A 77 -32.81 6.28 2.61
C LYS A 77 -32.42 5.30 1.50
N VAL A 78 -33.16 5.26 0.41
CA VAL A 78 -32.75 4.53 -0.80
C VAL A 78 -33.06 5.38 -2.03
N ASP A 79 -32.14 5.44 -2.98
CA ASP A 79 -32.34 6.18 -4.23
C ASP A 79 -32.98 5.33 -5.34
N ALA A 80 -33.21 5.94 -6.50
CA ALA A 80 -33.85 5.28 -7.64
C ALA A 80 -33.01 4.14 -8.25
N THR A 81 -31.71 4.06 -7.94
CA THR A 81 -30.81 3.00 -8.42
C THR A 81 -30.70 1.83 -7.44
N GLY A 82 -31.34 1.91 -6.27
CA GLY A 82 -31.25 0.91 -5.22
C GLY A 82 -30.08 1.12 -4.26
N LEU A 83 -29.43 2.29 -4.28
CA LEU A 83 -28.39 2.63 -3.32
C LEU A 83 -29.04 3.09 -2.01
N ALA A 84 -28.93 2.25 -0.98
CA ALA A 84 -29.39 2.56 0.36
C ALA A 84 -28.34 3.37 1.13
N THR A 85 -28.76 4.30 2.00
CA THR A 85 -27.91 5.15 2.84
C THR A 85 -28.47 5.18 4.26
N ALA A 86 -27.68 4.74 5.24
CA ALA A 86 -28.03 4.84 6.65
C ALA A 86 -28.18 6.30 7.09
N VAL A 87 -29.14 6.57 7.97
CA VAL A 87 -29.44 7.91 8.53
C VAL A 87 -29.29 7.91 10.04
N ALA A 88 -29.84 6.90 10.73
CA ALA A 88 -29.80 6.76 12.17
C ALA A 88 -29.85 5.28 12.58
N GLU A 89 -29.46 4.98 13.81
CA GLU A 89 -29.56 3.64 14.40
C GLU A 89 -31.00 3.11 14.32
N GLY A 90 -31.14 1.81 14.09
CA GLY A 90 -32.42 1.10 14.08
C GLY A 90 -32.50 0.10 12.94
N SER A 91 -33.71 -0.27 12.52
CA SER A 91 -33.90 -1.19 11.41
C SER A 91 -34.96 -0.67 10.44
N ALA A 92 -34.69 -0.82 9.15
CA ALA A 92 -35.60 -0.50 8.06
C ALA A 92 -35.51 -1.59 6.98
N ALA A 93 -36.43 -1.60 6.04
CA ALA A 93 -36.35 -2.47 4.88
C ALA A 93 -36.34 -1.66 3.59
N VAL A 94 -35.50 -2.10 2.66
CA VAL A 94 -35.45 -1.60 1.30
C VAL A 94 -36.33 -2.50 0.44
N VAL A 95 -37.30 -1.91 -0.24
CA VAL A 95 -38.32 -2.61 -1.01
C VAL A 95 -38.21 -2.22 -2.47
N ALA A 96 -38.07 -3.22 -3.34
CA ALA A 96 -38.10 -3.10 -4.79
C ALA A 96 -39.48 -3.51 -5.31
N GLU A 97 -40.07 -2.72 -6.22
CA GLU A 97 -41.42 -2.94 -6.75
C GLU A 97 -41.49 -2.78 -8.27
N SER A 98 -42.32 -3.62 -8.88
CA SER A 98 -42.75 -3.49 -10.28
C SER A 98 -44.16 -4.04 -10.43
N GLY A 99 -45.11 -3.17 -10.80
CA GLY A 99 -46.53 -3.53 -10.84
C GLY A 99 -47.04 -3.96 -9.47
N SER A 100 -47.56 -5.19 -9.36
CA SER A 100 -48.02 -5.79 -8.10
C SER A 100 -46.97 -6.66 -7.39
N ALA A 101 -45.82 -6.91 -8.04
CA ALA A 101 -44.74 -7.71 -7.47
C ALA A 101 -43.79 -6.83 -6.64
N SER A 102 -43.33 -7.38 -5.52
CA SER A 102 -42.35 -6.74 -4.65
C SER A 102 -41.28 -7.73 -4.16
N GLY A 103 -40.13 -7.18 -3.79
CA GLY A 103 -39.01 -7.87 -3.16
C GLY A 103 -38.45 -7.00 -2.05
N ARG A 104 -37.88 -7.61 -1.01
CA ARG A 104 -37.44 -6.91 0.20
C ARG A 104 -36.05 -7.33 0.61
N ALA A 105 -35.27 -6.36 1.12
CA ALA A 105 -34.08 -6.60 1.90
C ALA A 105 -34.15 -5.88 3.25
N ASP A 106 -33.79 -6.58 4.32
CA ASP A 106 -33.77 -5.99 5.67
C ASP A 106 -32.42 -5.30 5.93
N VAL A 107 -32.47 -4.07 6.44
CA VAL A 107 -31.30 -3.26 6.74
C VAL A 107 -31.30 -2.90 8.21
N VAL A 108 -30.27 -3.36 8.92
CA VAL A 108 -30.00 -2.99 10.31
C VAL A 108 -28.94 -1.90 10.29
N VAL A 109 -29.22 -0.77 10.91
CA VAL A 109 -28.24 0.28 11.19
C VAL A 109 -27.83 0.17 12.65
N ASP A 110 -26.62 -0.31 12.90
CA ASP A 110 -26.04 -0.49 14.24
C ASP A 110 -24.90 0.51 14.42
N VAL A 111 -25.26 1.75 14.79
CA VAL A 111 -24.25 2.74 15.16
C VAL A 111 -23.96 2.50 16.64
N PRO A 112 -22.71 2.17 17.04
CA PRO A 112 -22.41 1.97 18.46
C PRO A 112 -22.83 3.20 19.25
N ASP A 113 -23.85 3.03 20.09
CA ASP A 113 -24.38 4.12 20.89
C ASP A 113 -23.38 4.39 22.02
N CYS A 114 -22.67 5.53 21.93
CA CYS A 114 -21.54 5.86 22.82
C CYS A 114 -22.03 6.27 24.24
N LEU A 115 -22.93 5.51 24.86
CA LEU A 115 -23.63 5.90 26.10
C LEU A 115 -22.80 5.69 27.38
N SER A 116 -21.66 5.00 27.31
CA SER A 116 -20.78 4.75 28.46
C SER A 116 -19.31 4.88 28.07
N PRO A 117 -18.65 6.01 28.40
CA PRO A 117 -17.23 6.18 28.12
C PRO A 117 -16.36 5.27 28.98
N GLN A 118 -15.35 4.67 28.38
CA GLN A 118 -14.34 3.91 29.12
C GLN A 118 -13.35 4.87 29.77
N THR A 119 -13.26 4.88 31.10
CA THR A 119 -12.23 5.65 31.81
C THR A 119 -10.89 4.92 31.74
N VAL A 120 -9.87 5.61 31.27
CA VAL A 120 -8.53 5.06 31.12
C VAL A 120 -7.65 5.51 32.29
N SER A 121 -6.87 4.59 32.84
CA SER A 121 -5.81 4.90 33.80
C SER A 121 -4.46 4.54 33.18
N ILE A 122 -3.61 5.54 32.94
CA ILE A 122 -2.30 5.36 32.31
C ILE A 122 -1.26 6.14 33.14
N ALA A 123 -0.20 5.46 33.57
CA ALA A 123 0.96 6.13 34.17
C ALA A 123 1.78 6.88 33.10
N ARG A 124 2.71 7.76 33.51
CA ARG A 124 3.65 8.37 32.57
C ARG A 124 4.41 7.28 31.81
N GLY A 125 4.38 7.33 30.48
CA GLY A 125 4.96 6.30 29.62
C GLY A 125 4.19 4.97 29.63
N GLY A 126 2.96 4.93 30.15
CA GLY A 126 2.10 3.76 29.98
C GLY A 126 1.42 3.76 28.61
N VAL A 127 0.99 2.57 28.18
CA VAL A 127 0.22 2.36 26.95
C VAL A 127 -1.09 1.68 27.32
N PHE A 128 -2.19 2.15 26.73
CA PHE A 128 -3.50 1.51 26.84
C PHE A 128 -4.00 1.14 25.45
N VAL A 129 -4.38 -0.12 25.27
CA VAL A 129 -4.95 -0.66 24.02
C VAL A 129 -6.24 -1.38 24.38
N SER A 130 -7.30 -1.16 23.59
CA SER A 130 -8.62 -1.77 23.76
C SER A 130 -9.06 -2.32 22.41
N ASP A 131 -8.92 -3.64 22.20
CA ASP A 131 -9.23 -4.32 20.94
C ASP A 131 -9.61 -5.81 21.13
N PRO A 132 -10.84 -6.24 20.75
CA PRO A 132 -11.99 -5.38 20.55
C PRO A 132 -12.31 -4.65 21.87
N PRO A 133 -12.91 -3.46 21.86
CA PRO A 133 -13.18 -2.77 23.11
C PRO A 133 -14.15 -3.61 23.97
N ALA A 134 -13.87 -3.72 25.27
CA ALA A 134 -14.65 -4.53 26.21
C ALA A 134 -16.13 -4.12 26.30
N SER A 135 -16.44 -2.92 25.79
CA SER A 135 -17.77 -2.37 25.48
C SER A 135 -17.73 -1.78 24.08
N ALA A 136 -18.87 -1.67 23.38
CA ALA A 136 -18.99 -0.94 22.10
C ALA A 136 -18.76 0.59 22.23
N SER A 137 -17.99 1.03 23.23
CA SER A 137 -17.77 2.42 23.58
C SER A 137 -16.79 3.07 22.60
N CYS A 138 -17.32 3.94 21.75
CA CYS A 138 -16.57 4.88 20.90
C CYS A 138 -16.03 6.12 21.67
N ALA A 139 -16.07 6.08 23.00
CA ALA A 139 -15.69 7.18 23.88
C ALA A 139 -14.66 6.74 24.94
N LEU A 140 -13.58 7.52 25.09
CA LEU A 140 -12.52 7.32 26.09
C LEU A 140 -12.46 8.54 27.01
N THR A 141 -12.53 8.33 28.32
CA THR A 141 -12.19 9.38 29.30
C THR A 141 -10.74 9.24 29.70
N LEU A 142 -9.92 10.20 29.29
CA LEU A 142 -8.54 10.32 29.73
C LEU A 142 -8.46 11.00 31.09
N PRO A 143 -7.53 10.60 31.97
CA PRO A 143 -7.37 11.23 33.26
C PRO A 143 -6.83 12.65 33.09
N SER A 144 -7.02 13.46 34.12
CA SER A 144 -6.37 14.77 34.19
C SER A 144 -4.85 14.61 34.22
N GLY A 145 -4.17 15.18 33.23
CA GLY A 145 -2.72 15.33 33.26
C GLY A 145 -2.28 16.49 34.14
N SER A 146 -1.01 16.48 34.54
CA SER A 146 -0.30 17.65 35.05
C SER A 146 0.08 18.59 33.91
N LEU A 147 0.43 19.83 34.23
CA LEU A 147 0.95 20.79 33.26
C LEU A 147 2.14 20.20 32.49
N GLY A 148 2.03 20.14 31.16
CA GLY A 148 3.07 19.58 30.27
C GLY A 148 2.93 18.09 29.96
N ASP A 149 1.96 17.39 30.56
CA ASP A 149 1.62 16.01 30.16
C ASP A 149 1.07 15.99 28.73
N ARG A 150 1.34 14.92 28.00
CA ARG A 150 0.90 14.76 26.61
C ARG A 150 0.20 13.43 26.44
N TYR A 151 -0.97 13.46 25.82
CA TYR A 151 -1.69 12.26 25.41
C TYR A 151 -1.65 12.09 23.90
N ARG A 152 -1.51 10.84 23.49
CA ARG A 152 -1.54 10.38 22.10
C ARG A 152 -2.58 9.29 22.03
N VAL A 153 -3.68 9.56 21.33
CA VAL A 153 -4.79 8.62 21.18
C VAL A 153 -4.94 8.28 19.70
N ALA A 154 -4.80 7.01 19.35
CA ALA A 154 -5.17 6.52 18.03
C ALA A 154 -6.48 5.75 18.14
N ILE A 155 -7.44 6.07 17.28
CA ILE A 155 -8.72 5.39 17.17
C ILE A 155 -8.78 4.79 15.78
N VAL A 156 -8.80 3.46 15.72
CA VAL A 156 -8.88 2.70 14.47
C VAL A 156 -10.29 2.17 14.33
N ARG A 157 -11.00 2.55 13.26
CA ARG A 157 -12.27 1.92 12.88
C ARG A 157 -12.05 1.15 11.59
N LEU A 158 -12.54 -0.09 11.50
CA LEU A 158 -12.28 -0.99 10.38
C LEU A 158 -13.62 -1.38 9.71
N GLY A 159 -13.62 -1.61 8.40
CA GLY A 159 -14.79 -2.03 7.62
C GLY A 159 -14.37 -2.81 6.38
N SER A 160 -15.20 -3.74 5.92
CA SER A 160 -14.83 -4.68 4.85
C SER A 160 -14.68 -3.98 3.49
N ALA A 161 -13.46 -4.07 2.94
CA ALA A 161 -13.10 -3.94 1.52
C ALA A 161 -13.71 -2.76 0.75
N GLN A 162 -13.23 -1.52 0.94
CA GLN A 162 -13.62 -0.37 0.10
C GLN A 162 -12.61 0.81 0.15
N ASP A 163 -12.67 1.66 -0.88
CA ASP A 163 -11.79 2.80 -1.24
C ASP A 163 -11.81 3.96 -0.21
N ALA A 164 -10.66 4.59 0.04
CA ALA A 164 -10.54 5.74 0.95
C ALA A 164 -11.29 7.00 0.48
N ALA A 165 -11.70 7.06 -0.80
CA ALA A 165 -12.59 8.10 -1.29
C ALA A 165 -14.02 8.03 -0.69
N GLN A 166 -14.39 6.90 -0.08
CA GLN A 166 -15.78 6.64 0.32
C GLN A 166 -16.19 7.22 1.65
N VAL A 167 -15.26 7.83 2.39
CA VAL A 167 -15.64 8.55 3.59
C VAL A 167 -14.88 9.86 3.72
N PRO A 168 -15.58 11.00 3.61
CA PRO A 168 -14.93 12.27 3.40
C PRO A 168 -14.50 12.93 4.68
N VAL A 169 -15.15 12.67 5.84
CA VAL A 169 -14.96 13.46 7.07
C VAL A 169 -14.83 12.59 8.33
N ALA A 170 -14.01 13.03 9.28
CA ALA A 170 -13.95 12.53 10.66
C ALA A 170 -14.46 13.62 11.60
N THR A 171 -15.32 13.25 12.55
CA THR A 171 -15.84 14.14 13.58
C THR A 171 -15.32 13.71 14.95
N LEU A 172 -14.57 14.59 15.60
CA LEU A 172 -14.10 14.44 16.95
C LEU A 172 -14.91 15.35 17.88
N ARG A 173 -15.45 14.81 18.96
CA ARG A 173 -15.97 15.57 20.09
C ARG A 173 -15.01 15.44 21.26
N LEU A 174 -14.62 16.58 21.84
CA LEU A 174 -13.89 16.63 23.12
C LEU A 174 -14.76 17.34 24.13
N THR A 175 -14.85 16.79 25.34
CA THR A 175 -15.54 17.40 26.46
C THR A 175 -14.62 17.37 27.67
N ALA A 176 -14.12 18.54 28.11
CA ALA A 176 -13.39 18.63 29.37
C ALA A 176 -14.36 18.52 30.55
N ARG A 177 -13.97 17.78 31.59
CA ARG A 177 -14.75 17.62 32.82
C ARG A 177 -14.07 18.40 33.97
N GLY A 178 -14.43 19.68 34.20
CA GLY A 178 -13.91 20.49 35.34
C GLY A 178 -13.77 22.01 35.09
N VAL A 179 -13.21 22.77 36.06
CA VAL A 179 -13.08 24.25 36.03
C VAL A 179 -11.73 24.70 35.44
N VAL A 180 -11.76 25.85 34.75
CA VAL A 180 -10.72 26.41 33.88
C VAL A 180 -9.58 27.09 34.66
N ALA A 181 -8.33 26.93 34.18
CA ALA A 181 -7.19 27.76 34.59
C ALA A 181 -6.83 28.75 33.47
N THR A 182 -6.31 29.91 33.85
CA THR A 182 -5.92 30.98 32.91
C THR A 182 -4.50 30.79 32.40
N ALA A 183 -4.40 30.51 31.08
CA ALA A 183 -3.23 30.54 30.20
C ALA A 183 -2.19 29.41 30.31
N ALA A 184 -1.78 28.90 29.14
CA ALA A 184 -0.72 27.93 28.97
C ALA A 184 0.68 28.60 29.10
N PRO A 185 1.67 27.96 29.73
CA PRO A 185 3.06 28.42 29.70
C PRO A 185 3.68 28.19 28.31
N ALA A 186 4.68 29.01 27.99
CA ALA A 186 5.46 28.86 26.77
C ALA A 186 6.16 27.49 26.72
N GLU A 187 6.01 26.77 25.60
CA GLU A 187 6.69 25.49 25.38
C GLU A 187 8.21 25.68 25.45
N ALA A 188 8.89 24.95 26.34
CA ALA A 188 10.32 24.72 26.21
C ALA A 188 10.53 23.79 25.01
N ARG A 189 10.71 24.36 23.81
CA ARG A 189 11.21 23.61 22.66
C ARG A 189 12.67 23.29 22.94
N GLU A 190 13.00 22.01 23.02
CA GLU A 190 14.39 21.57 22.92
C GLU A 190 14.99 22.23 21.66
N ALA A 191 16.16 22.85 21.80
CA ALA A 191 16.76 23.57 20.69
C ALA A 191 16.98 22.59 19.53
N ALA A 192 16.21 22.76 18.45
CA ALA A 192 16.35 21.92 17.28
C ALA A 192 17.79 22.08 16.78
N LEU A 193 18.54 20.97 16.75
CA LEU A 193 19.82 20.94 16.08
C LEU A 193 19.62 21.41 14.63
N PRO A 194 20.56 22.19 14.07
CA PRO A 194 20.42 22.65 12.68
C PRO A 194 20.24 21.45 11.75
N ALA A 195 19.51 21.67 10.67
CA ALA A 195 19.42 20.71 9.58
C ALA A 195 20.83 20.31 9.15
N LEU A 196 21.00 19.02 8.88
CA LEU A 196 22.28 18.40 8.55
C LEU A 196 22.58 18.51 7.05
N PHE A 197 21.56 18.35 6.21
CA PHE A 197 21.71 18.37 4.76
C PHE A 197 21.66 19.78 4.20
N ASP A 198 22.59 20.07 3.30
CA ASP A 198 22.67 21.37 2.61
C ASP A 198 21.62 21.51 1.49
N ASP A 199 21.51 22.71 0.93
CA ASP A 199 20.54 23.02 -0.13
C ASP A 199 20.73 22.15 -1.37
N ARG A 200 21.97 21.80 -1.72
CA ARG A 200 22.30 20.96 -2.88
C ARG A 200 21.80 19.54 -2.67
N GLN A 201 22.04 18.97 -1.48
CA GLN A 201 21.55 17.65 -1.11
C GLN A 201 20.02 17.60 -1.08
N MET A 202 19.38 18.66 -0.60
CA MET A 202 17.93 18.76 -0.60
C MET A 202 17.33 18.89 -2.00
N GLU A 203 17.98 19.65 -2.90
CA GLU A 203 17.60 19.75 -4.31
C GLU A 203 17.71 18.37 -5.01
N MET A 204 18.78 17.60 -4.73
CA MET A 204 18.92 16.23 -5.23
C MET A 204 17.74 15.35 -4.78
N MET A 205 17.36 15.43 -3.51
CA MET A 205 16.23 14.66 -2.96
C MET A 205 14.88 15.13 -3.51
N GLU A 206 14.71 16.41 -3.83
CA GLU A 206 13.54 16.93 -4.54
C GLU A 206 13.43 16.43 -5.97
N ARG A 207 14.55 16.39 -6.71
CA ARG A 207 14.57 15.84 -8.06
C ARG A 207 14.19 14.36 -8.05
N SER A 208 14.72 13.60 -7.09
CA SER A 208 14.39 12.18 -6.91
C SER A 208 12.91 11.97 -6.63
N GLU A 209 12.33 12.79 -5.76
CA GLU A 209 10.91 12.71 -5.41
C GLU A 209 10.00 13.05 -6.60
N ARG A 210 10.34 14.06 -7.42
CA ARG A 210 9.63 14.36 -8.68
C ARG A 210 9.66 13.18 -9.65
N MET A 211 10.81 12.55 -9.81
CA MET A 211 10.96 11.37 -10.66
C MET A 211 10.17 10.18 -10.13
N SER A 212 10.11 10.02 -8.80
CA SER A 212 9.36 8.94 -8.14
C SER A 212 7.88 9.01 -8.52
N ARG A 213 7.22 10.17 -8.38
CA ARG A 213 5.81 10.35 -8.81
C ARG A 213 5.54 9.93 -10.25
N ALA A 214 6.46 10.21 -11.16
CA ALA A 214 6.31 9.87 -12.56
C ALA A 214 6.59 8.37 -12.84
N THR A 215 7.50 7.77 -12.06
CA THR A 215 7.84 6.35 -12.09
C THR A 215 6.67 5.50 -11.56
N GLU A 216 5.96 5.94 -10.52
CA GLU A 216 4.81 5.22 -9.93
C GLU A 216 3.73 4.88 -10.96
N ALA A 217 3.36 5.84 -11.80
CA ALA A 217 2.35 5.63 -12.85
C ALA A 217 2.80 4.64 -13.92
N VAL A 218 4.10 4.59 -14.22
CA VAL A 218 4.68 3.62 -15.15
C VAL A 218 4.68 2.22 -14.54
N HIS A 219 5.16 2.10 -13.30
CA HIS A 219 5.19 0.83 -12.58
C HIS A 219 3.78 0.27 -12.41
N ALA A 220 2.78 1.07 -12.06
CA ALA A 220 1.39 0.63 -12.00
C ALA A 220 0.92 -0.03 -13.32
N ARG A 221 1.17 0.61 -14.47
CA ARG A 221 0.83 0.04 -15.78
C ARG A 221 1.63 -1.23 -16.09
N LEU A 222 2.91 -1.29 -15.73
CA LEU A 222 3.75 -2.47 -15.88
C LEU A 222 3.17 -3.67 -15.12
N ARG A 223 2.80 -3.48 -13.85
CA ARG A 223 2.23 -4.55 -13.02
C ARG A 223 0.89 -5.06 -13.56
N ASP A 224 0.03 -4.17 -14.07
CA ASP A 224 -1.24 -4.55 -14.73
C ASP A 224 -1.02 -5.35 -16.02
N ALA A 225 -0.03 -4.94 -16.82
CA ALA A 225 0.34 -5.64 -18.05
C ALA A 225 0.97 -7.01 -17.76
N GLU A 226 1.84 -7.11 -16.76
CA GLU A 226 2.43 -8.38 -16.31
C GLU A 226 1.37 -9.33 -15.77
N ALA A 227 0.39 -8.84 -15.00
CA ALA A 227 -0.73 -9.64 -14.54
C ALA A 227 -1.56 -10.18 -15.71
N THR A 228 -1.77 -9.37 -16.74
CA THR A 228 -2.47 -9.77 -17.97
C THR A 228 -1.68 -10.79 -18.77
N LEU A 229 -0.37 -10.56 -18.92
CA LEU A 229 0.55 -11.47 -19.58
C LEU A 229 0.57 -12.83 -18.90
N LEU A 230 0.75 -12.88 -17.58
CA LEU A 230 0.73 -14.14 -16.82
C LEU A 230 -0.58 -14.88 -17.05
N ARG A 231 -1.75 -14.25 -16.95
CA ARG A 231 -3.03 -14.95 -17.20
C ARG A 231 -3.15 -15.58 -18.60
N GLY A 232 -2.41 -15.08 -19.59
CA GLY A 232 -2.41 -15.58 -20.95
C GLY A 232 -1.47 -16.76 -21.22
N LEU A 233 -0.54 -17.09 -20.31
CA LEU A 233 0.47 -18.12 -20.55
C LEU A 233 -0.07 -19.54 -20.35
N THR A 234 0.30 -20.45 -21.25
CA THR A 234 -0.01 -21.88 -21.20
C THR A 234 0.94 -22.67 -20.29
N ALA A 235 0.64 -23.95 -20.04
CA ALA A 235 1.55 -24.88 -19.33
C ALA A 235 2.92 -25.06 -20.00
N PHE A 236 2.97 -25.04 -21.32
CA PHE A 236 4.19 -25.25 -22.09
C PHE A 236 5.06 -23.99 -22.12
N GLU A 237 4.45 -22.81 -22.23
CA GLU A 237 5.14 -21.53 -22.19
C GLU A 237 5.72 -21.20 -20.80
N ARG A 238 5.27 -21.93 -19.76
CA ARG A 238 5.85 -21.91 -18.41
C ARG A 238 7.13 -22.75 -18.27
N ILE A 239 7.34 -23.73 -19.14
CA ILE A 239 8.36 -24.79 -19.00
C ILE A 239 9.14 -24.95 -20.31
N ALA A 240 10.20 -24.17 -20.52
CA ALA A 240 11.31 -24.57 -21.39
C ALA A 240 12.52 -23.61 -21.31
N PRO A 241 13.75 -24.10 -21.04
CA PRO A 241 14.13 -25.15 -20.11
C PRO A 241 14.71 -24.57 -18.80
N ARG A 242 14.73 -25.45 -17.79
CA ARG A 242 15.58 -25.38 -16.61
C ARG A 242 16.97 -24.84 -16.96
N ALA A 243 17.56 -24.10 -16.02
CA ALA A 243 19.00 -24.01 -15.86
C ALA A 243 19.66 -25.31 -16.32
N ILE A 244 20.24 -25.30 -17.53
CA ILE A 244 21.37 -26.17 -17.75
C ILE A 244 22.39 -25.54 -16.82
N ALA A 245 22.71 -26.27 -15.75
CA ALA A 245 23.94 -26.07 -15.02
C ALA A 245 25.08 -26.28 -16.03
N ILE A 246 25.31 -25.29 -16.90
CA ILE A 246 26.56 -25.16 -17.61
C ILE A 246 27.50 -24.78 -16.47
N GLU A 247 28.43 -25.68 -16.19
CA GLU A 247 29.55 -25.40 -15.31
C GLU A 247 30.19 -24.11 -15.84
N ARG A 248 29.95 -23.02 -15.12
CA ARG A 248 30.16 -21.66 -15.60
C ARG A 248 31.66 -21.41 -15.69
N ASP A 249 32.13 -20.77 -16.75
CA ASP A 249 33.44 -20.12 -16.74
C ASP A 249 33.32 -18.85 -15.89
N PRO A 250 33.99 -18.76 -14.71
CA PRO A 250 33.96 -17.57 -13.88
C PRO A 250 34.60 -16.34 -14.57
N GLN A 251 35.30 -16.54 -15.69
CA GLN A 251 35.92 -15.50 -16.51
C GLN A 251 35.16 -15.17 -17.79
N ALA A 252 33.96 -15.71 -18.01
CA ALA A 252 33.16 -15.39 -19.19
C ALA A 252 32.92 -13.87 -19.28
N VAL A 253 33.50 -13.26 -20.32
CA VAL A 253 33.40 -11.82 -20.59
C VAL A 253 32.14 -11.58 -21.41
N SER A 254 31.25 -10.70 -20.95
CA SER A 254 30.14 -10.21 -21.75
C SER A 254 30.62 -9.76 -23.14
N PRO A 255 29.90 -10.08 -24.23
CA PRO A 255 30.29 -9.64 -25.57
C PRO A 255 30.29 -8.12 -25.66
N ALA A 256 31.26 -7.55 -26.40
CA ALA A 256 31.42 -6.11 -26.53
C ALA A 256 30.19 -5.39 -27.12
N LYS A 257 29.39 -6.11 -27.92
CA LYS A 257 28.12 -5.65 -28.47
C LYS A 257 27.06 -6.71 -28.27
N ARG A 258 25.84 -6.29 -28.00
CA ARG A 258 24.66 -7.16 -27.86
C ARG A 258 23.45 -6.49 -28.48
N THR A 259 22.58 -7.27 -29.12
CA THR A 259 21.32 -6.76 -29.68
C THR A 259 20.22 -6.84 -28.64
N PHE A 260 19.44 -5.77 -28.53
CA PHE A 260 18.32 -5.65 -27.59
C PHE A 260 17.05 -5.24 -28.33
N ILE A 261 15.90 -5.76 -27.92
CA ILE A 261 14.60 -5.19 -28.24
C ILE A 261 14.30 -4.16 -27.13
N PRO A 262 14.43 -2.85 -27.39
CA PRO A 262 14.23 -1.84 -26.35
C PRO A 262 12.75 -1.72 -26.00
N ARG A 263 12.47 -1.25 -24.78
CA ARG A 263 11.11 -1.03 -24.29
C ARG A 263 10.85 0.43 -23.97
N LEU A 264 9.64 0.87 -24.30
CA LEU A 264 9.12 2.14 -23.84
C LEU A 264 8.40 1.90 -22.51
N PRO A 265 8.50 2.84 -21.54
CA PRO A 265 7.68 2.83 -20.32
C PRO A 265 6.16 2.77 -20.55
N THR A 266 5.70 2.99 -21.78
CA THR A 266 4.29 3.00 -22.17
C THR A 266 3.85 1.78 -22.98
N ASP A 267 4.78 0.95 -23.49
CA ASP A 267 4.46 -0.17 -24.39
C ASP A 267 5.04 -1.50 -23.89
N VAL A 268 4.19 -2.19 -23.14
CA VAL A 268 4.49 -3.36 -22.32
C VAL A 268 3.84 -4.63 -22.87
N LEU A 269 3.60 -4.66 -24.19
CA LEU A 269 2.98 -5.76 -24.92
C LEU A 269 4.02 -6.76 -25.45
N CYS A 270 3.57 -7.97 -25.78
CA CYS A 270 4.40 -8.99 -26.42
C CYS A 270 4.66 -8.78 -27.93
N ALA A 271 4.27 -7.63 -28.47
CA ALA A 271 4.67 -7.16 -29.79
C ALA A 271 5.76 -6.08 -29.67
N PRO A 272 6.76 -6.04 -30.57
CA PRO A 272 7.84 -5.08 -30.45
C PRO A 272 7.37 -3.71 -30.91
N ALA A 273 7.39 -2.75 -29.99
CA ALA A 273 7.06 -1.34 -30.24
C ALA A 273 8.13 -0.61 -31.06
N LYS A 274 9.37 -1.13 -31.02
CA LYS A 274 10.58 -0.51 -31.54
C LYS A 274 11.45 -1.55 -32.22
N ALA A 275 12.22 -1.09 -33.20
CA ALA A 275 13.26 -1.90 -33.82
C ALA A 275 14.35 -2.24 -32.80
N ALA A 276 15.00 -3.38 -33.01
CA ALA A 276 16.12 -3.79 -32.17
C ALA A 276 17.27 -2.78 -32.27
N VAL A 277 17.94 -2.54 -31.14
CA VAL A 277 19.10 -1.65 -31.03
C VAL A 277 20.35 -2.45 -30.72
N THR A 278 21.50 -1.92 -31.13
CA THR A 278 22.80 -2.45 -30.68
C THR A 278 23.19 -1.74 -29.40
N GLY A 279 23.36 -2.50 -28.32
CA GLY A 279 23.99 -2.04 -27.09
C GLY A 279 25.51 -2.29 -27.14
N VAL A 280 26.29 -1.33 -26.64
CA VAL A 280 27.74 -1.45 -26.43
C VAL A 280 28.02 -1.67 -24.95
N LEU A 281 28.88 -2.64 -24.62
CA LEU A 281 29.25 -2.94 -23.25
C LEU A 281 30.04 -1.76 -22.66
N VAL A 282 29.62 -1.27 -21.50
CA VAL A 282 30.27 -0.16 -20.78
C VAL A 282 31.15 -0.69 -19.65
N ALA A 283 30.59 -1.55 -18.80
CA ALA A 283 31.28 -2.20 -17.68
C ALA A 283 30.54 -3.48 -17.26
N GLN A 284 31.24 -4.36 -16.54
CA GLN A 284 30.67 -5.61 -16.03
C GLN A 284 31.36 -6.10 -14.75
N THR A 285 30.69 -7.01 -14.08
CA THR A 285 31.16 -7.86 -12.97
C THR A 285 30.73 -9.31 -13.23
N ALA A 286 31.02 -10.27 -12.34
CA ALA A 286 30.51 -11.62 -12.52
C ALA A 286 28.98 -11.71 -12.33
N GLU A 287 28.39 -10.69 -11.71
CA GLU A 287 26.99 -10.64 -11.29
C GLU A 287 26.10 -9.79 -12.21
N ALA A 288 26.66 -8.82 -12.93
CA ALA A 288 25.89 -7.92 -13.78
C ALA A 288 26.74 -7.24 -14.88
N ALA A 289 26.10 -6.88 -15.98
CA ALA A 289 26.70 -6.17 -17.11
C ALA A 289 25.85 -4.99 -17.57
N VAL A 290 26.47 -3.84 -17.82
CA VAL A 290 25.79 -2.63 -18.32
C VAL A 290 26.13 -2.40 -19.79
N TYR A 291 25.10 -2.35 -20.61
CA TYR A 291 25.15 -1.96 -22.00
C TYR A 291 24.50 -0.58 -22.16
N GLN A 292 25.05 0.23 -23.06
CA GLN A 292 24.44 1.48 -23.49
C GLN A 292 23.99 1.36 -24.94
N ASP A 293 22.84 1.92 -25.30
CA ASP A 293 22.44 2.10 -26.70
C ASP A 293 23.59 2.76 -27.50
N SER A 294 24.03 2.10 -28.58
CA SER A 294 25.19 2.52 -29.36
C SER A 294 25.05 3.92 -30.01
N ALA A 295 23.84 4.32 -30.40
CA ALA A 295 23.61 5.65 -30.95
C ALA A 295 23.73 6.72 -29.86
N GLN A 296 23.25 6.42 -28.66
CA GLN A 296 23.45 7.29 -27.51
C GLN A 296 24.91 7.33 -27.07
N ALA A 297 25.61 6.20 -27.05
CA ALA A 297 27.00 6.12 -26.62
C ALA A 297 27.93 7.04 -27.44
N GLN A 298 27.59 7.29 -28.72
CA GLN A 298 28.34 8.21 -29.58
C GLN A 298 28.16 9.69 -29.22
N SER A 299 26.98 10.06 -28.70
CA SER A 299 26.65 11.47 -28.41
C SER A 299 26.82 11.82 -26.93
N GLN A 300 26.48 10.90 -26.04
CA GLN A 300 26.50 11.07 -24.59
C GLN A 300 26.94 9.75 -23.92
N PRO A 301 28.25 9.44 -23.93
CA PRO A 301 28.75 8.20 -23.37
C PRO A 301 28.49 8.11 -21.86
N LEU A 302 28.18 6.91 -21.38
CA LEU A 302 28.16 6.64 -19.95
C LEU A 302 29.57 6.70 -19.35
N SER A 303 29.64 7.25 -18.14
CA SER A 303 30.85 7.21 -17.31
C SER A 303 31.13 5.78 -16.86
N VAL A 304 32.25 5.22 -17.32
CA VAL A 304 32.72 3.88 -16.89
C VAL A 304 32.91 3.83 -15.38
N ALA A 305 33.47 4.88 -14.77
CA ALA A 305 33.68 4.94 -13.32
C ALA A 305 32.35 4.95 -12.54
N SER A 306 31.35 5.70 -13.00
CA SER A 306 30.02 5.72 -12.37
C SER A 306 29.32 4.36 -12.50
N THR A 307 29.41 3.77 -13.70
CA THR A 307 28.86 2.45 -14.00
C THR A 307 29.51 1.37 -13.15
N GLN A 308 30.83 1.41 -12.99
CA GLN A 308 31.56 0.46 -12.15
C GLN A 308 31.19 0.62 -10.67
N LYS A 309 31.04 1.84 -10.14
CA LYS A 309 30.57 2.06 -8.76
C LYS A 309 29.20 1.41 -8.50
N MET A 310 28.28 1.54 -9.45
CA MET A 310 26.95 0.92 -9.37
C MET A 310 27.07 -0.62 -9.34
N LEU A 311 27.86 -1.20 -10.24
CA LEU A 311 28.09 -2.64 -10.30
C LEU A 311 28.81 -3.19 -9.06
N ASP A 312 29.82 -2.46 -8.55
CA ASP A 312 30.57 -2.86 -7.36
C ASP A 312 29.70 -2.87 -6.10
N PHE A 313 28.73 -1.96 -6.00
CA PHE A 313 27.75 -1.96 -4.92
C PHE A 313 26.81 -3.17 -5.05
N PHE A 314 26.28 -3.43 -6.24
CA PHE A 314 25.43 -4.59 -6.48
C PHE A 314 26.14 -5.91 -6.17
N LYS A 315 27.38 -6.06 -6.64
CA LYS A 315 28.25 -7.20 -6.33
C LYS A 315 28.46 -7.39 -4.82
N ARG A 316 28.80 -6.32 -4.10
CA ARG A 316 29.15 -6.40 -2.66
C ARG A 316 27.93 -6.60 -1.76
N TYR A 317 26.81 -5.94 -2.07
CA TYR A 317 25.69 -5.85 -1.14
C TYR A 317 24.35 -6.19 -1.79
N GLY A 318 24.14 -5.82 -3.05
CA GLY A 318 22.87 -6.01 -3.77
C GLY A 318 22.50 -7.47 -3.98
N LYS A 319 23.35 -8.25 -4.65
CA LYS A 319 23.06 -9.66 -4.99
C LYS A 319 22.68 -10.49 -3.77
N THR A 320 23.52 -10.46 -2.72
CA THR A 320 23.24 -11.23 -1.50
C THR A 320 21.96 -10.76 -0.81
N THR A 321 21.64 -9.47 -0.85
CA THR A 321 20.38 -8.94 -0.32
C THR A 321 19.20 -9.51 -1.10
N ILE A 322 19.24 -9.48 -2.43
CA ILE A 322 18.18 -10.05 -3.28
C ILE A 322 17.97 -11.54 -3.00
N GLU A 323 19.05 -12.32 -2.99
CA GLU A 323 18.98 -13.77 -2.83
C GLU A 323 18.48 -14.19 -1.44
N SER A 324 18.83 -13.42 -0.40
CA SER A 324 18.38 -13.69 0.97
C SER A 324 16.93 -13.24 1.21
N TYR A 325 16.52 -12.07 0.70
CA TYR A 325 15.19 -11.51 0.96
C TYR A 325 14.11 -11.94 -0.02
N PHE A 326 14.43 -12.32 -1.25
CA PHE A 326 13.41 -12.54 -2.30
C PHE A 326 13.58 -13.86 -3.05
N GLY A 327 14.79 -14.41 -3.06
CA GLY A 327 15.12 -15.69 -3.70
C GLY A 327 16.15 -15.55 -4.81
N ALA A 328 16.53 -16.69 -5.40
CA ALA A 328 17.57 -16.73 -6.42
C ALA A 328 17.23 -15.84 -7.61
N ILE A 329 18.23 -15.08 -8.07
CA ILE A 329 18.16 -14.37 -9.34
C ILE A 329 18.15 -15.44 -10.45
N PRO A 330 17.18 -15.41 -11.38
CA PRO A 330 17.19 -16.34 -12.50
C PRO A 330 18.40 -16.09 -13.41
N ASP A 331 18.70 -17.08 -14.24
CA ASP A 331 19.71 -16.99 -15.30
C ASP A 331 19.11 -17.57 -16.58
N ARG A 332 18.33 -16.75 -17.29
CA ARG A 332 17.49 -17.13 -18.43
C ARG A 332 18.30 -17.32 -19.69
N ASP A 333 19.34 -16.52 -19.88
CA ASP A 333 20.23 -16.59 -21.05
C ASP A 333 21.54 -17.34 -20.77
N GLY A 334 21.72 -17.87 -19.55
CA GLY A 334 22.87 -18.69 -19.16
C GLY A 334 24.17 -17.90 -19.00
N ASN A 335 24.11 -16.57 -18.96
CA ASN A 335 25.28 -15.72 -18.80
C ASN A 335 25.64 -15.50 -17.31
N GLY A 336 24.71 -15.80 -16.39
CA GLY A 336 24.73 -15.64 -14.92
C GLY A 336 24.91 -14.20 -14.41
N GLN A 337 24.55 -13.22 -15.24
CA GLN A 337 24.59 -11.78 -15.01
C GLN A 337 23.19 -11.21 -15.18
N VAL A 338 22.80 -10.29 -14.30
CA VAL A 338 21.72 -9.36 -14.64
C VAL A 338 22.22 -8.39 -15.71
N VAL A 339 21.45 -8.21 -16.77
CA VAL A 339 21.80 -7.29 -17.87
C VAL A 339 21.07 -5.97 -17.67
N ILE A 340 21.80 -4.86 -17.78
CA ILE A 340 21.25 -3.51 -17.70
C ILE A 340 21.40 -2.86 -19.08
N LEU A 341 20.30 -2.40 -19.66
CA LEU A 341 20.32 -1.57 -20.86
C LEU A 341 20.05 -0.11 -20.49
N ALA A 342 21.07 0.72 -20.54
CA ALA A 342 20.95 2.17 -20.44
C ALA A 342 20.56 2.75 -21.80
N THR A 343 19.39 3.39 -21.86
CA THR A 343 18.80 3.84 -23.13
C THR A 343 18.04 5.15 -22.95
N PRO A 344 18.06 6.05 -23.95
CA PRO A 344 17.29 7.31 -23.89
C PRO A 344 15.79 7.09 -23.78
N GLU A 345 15.28 5.90 -24.13
CA GLU A 345 13.86 5.55 -24.04
C GLU A 345 13.33 5.56 -22.59
N VAL A 346 14.22 5.49 -21.59
CA VAL A 346 13.88 5.60 -20.17
C VAL A 346 13.97 7.05 -19.66
N ALA A 347 14.74 7.90 -20.35
CA ALA A 347 15.25 9.17 -19.82
C ALA A 347 14.18 10.21 -19.44
N ASN A 348 12.92 10.00 -19.81
CA ASN A 348 11.77 10.83 -19.42
C ASN A 348 10.52 9.96 -19.18
N PRO A 349 9.93 9.86 -17.97
CA PRO A 349 10.32 10.43 -16.67
C PRO A 349 10.74 9.38 -15.61
N VAL A 350 11.27 8.23 -16.03
CA VAL A 350 11.44 7.05 -15.15
C VAL A 350 12.91 6.90 -14.74
N ALA A 351 13.15 6.39 -13.53
CA ALA A 351 14.50 6.04 -13.08
C ALA A 351 15.03 4.78 -13.77
N ALA A 352 14.25 3.71 -13.68
CA ALA A 352 14.47 2.43 -14.34
C ALA A 352 13.16 1.63 -14.29
N PHE A 353 13.10 0.54 -15.04
CA PHE A 353 12.04 -0.44 -14.89
C PHE A 353 12.49 -1.83 -15.36
N VAL A 354 11.82 -2.84 -14.83
CA VAL A 354 11.82 -4.22 -15.36
C VAL A 354 10.46 -4.51 -15.97
N TRP A 355 10.48 -5.15 -17.14
CA TRP A 355 9.30 -5.75 -17.74
C TRP A 355 9.47 -7.28 -17.76
N GLY A 356 8.65 -7.99 -17.00
CA GLY A 356 8.77 -9.43 -16.83
C GLY A 356 8.74 -10.25 -18.13
N GLY A 357 8.10 -9.73 -19.18
CA GLY A 357 8.01 -10.39 -20.48
C GLY A 357 9.37 -10.71 -21.12
N ASP A 358 10.43 -9.99 -20.78
CA ASP A 358 11.79 -10.29 -21.24
C ASP A 358 12.36 -11.60 -20.71
N GLN A 359 11.75 -12.20 -19.69
CA GLN A 359 12.17 -13.49 -19.16
C GLN A 359 11.44 -14.67 -19.81
N LEU A 360 10.47 -14.41 -20.69
CA LEU A 360 9.65 -15.42 -21.35
C LEU A 360 10.29 -15.87 -22.67
N PRO A 361 10.02 -17.10 -23.14
CA PRO A 361 10.50 -17.52 -24.44
C PRO A 361 9.81 -16.74 -25.57
N LYS A 362 10.51 -16.53 -26.70
CA LYS A 362 9.99 -15.71 -27.82
C LYS A 362 8.71 -16.23 -28.47
N ASN A 363 8.45 -17.53 -28.39
CA ASN A 363 7.20 -18.11 -28.86
C ASN A 363 5.99 -17.70 -28.00
N ALA A 364 6.19 -17.46 -26.70
CA ALA A 364 5.18 -16.91 -25.81
C ALA A 364 5.08 -15.39 -25.91
N CYS A 365 6.23 -14.74 -26.16
CA CYS A 365 6.32 -13.29 -26.21
C CYS A 365 7.35 -12.84 -27.24
N ALA A 366 6.90 -12.51 -28.45
CA ALA A 366 7.77 -12.24 -29.60
C ALA A 366 8.78 -11.10 -29.37
N ALA A 367 8.45 -10.18 -28.48
CA ALA A 367 9.30 -9.06 -28.13
C ALA A 367 10.04 -9.23 -26.79
N SER A 368 10.18 -10.47 -26.33
CA SER A 368 11.08 -10.86 -25.26
C SER A 368 12.53 -10.83 -25.70
N ASN A 369 13.40 -10.39 -24.78
CA ASN A 369 14.84 -10.50 -24.88
C ASN A 369 15.42 -11.82 -24.34
N GLU A 370 14.59 -12.67 -23.72
CA GLU A 370 14.95 -13.96 -23.11
C GLU A 370 16.07 -13.86 -22.05
N MET A 371 16.06 -12.82 -21.21
CA MET A 371 17.11 -12.54 -20.21
C MET A 371 16.60 -11.75 -18.99
N GLU A 372 17.42 -11.67 -17.93
CA GLU A 372 17.26 -10.77 -16.78
C GLU A 372 17.58 -9.32 -17.15
N LEU A 373 16.63 -8.61 -17.76
CA LEU A 373 16.86 -7.26 -18.28
C LEU A 373 16.28 -6.17 -17.37
N VAL A 374 17.12 -5.18 -17.06
CA VAL A 374 16.73 -3.90 -16.45
C VAL A 374 16.93 -2.77 -17.46
N TYR A 375 15.88 -2.00 -17.74
CA TYR A 375 15.98 -0.78 -18.55
C TYR A 375 16.28 0.41 -17.65
N PHE A 376 17.34 1.17 -17.95
CA PHE A 376 17.87 2.18 -17.04
C PHE A 376 17.98 3.57 -17.66
N ASN A 377 17.74 4.60 -16.85
CA ASN A 377 17.98 5.99 -17.22
C ASN A 377 19.50 6.29 -17.24
N PRO A 378 20.09 6.59 -18.41
CA PRO A 378 21.53 6.83 -18.53
C PRO A 378 22.00 8.08 -17.76
N THR A 379 21.15 9.09 -17.62
CA THR A 379 21.47 10.30 -16.85
C THR A 379 21.68 9.98 -15.37
N LEU A 380 20.87 9.10 -14.78
CA LEU A 380 21.03 8.72 -13.38
C LEU A 380 22.34 7.98 -13.13
N ILE A 381 22.78 7.12 -14.06
CA ILE A 381 24.07 6.43 -13.95
C ILE A 381 25.20 7.48 -13.95
N ASN A 382 25.15 8.46 -14.86
CA ASN A 382 26.16 9.53 -14.89
C ASN A 382 26.15 10.41 -13.64
N ASP A 383 24.98 10.70 -13.07
CA ASP A 383 24.81 11.53 -11.88
C ASP A 383 25.56 10.99 -10.63
N VAL A 384 25.92 9.70 -10.61
CA VAL A 384 26.80 9.09 -9.57
C VAL A 384 28.14 9.82 -9.46
N ALA A 385 28.65 10.41 -10.54
CA ALA A 385 29.89 11.19 -10.52
C ALA A 385 29.77 12.46 -9.66
N THR A 386 28.55 12.97 -9.44
CA THR A 386 28.28 14.21 -8.72
C THR A 386 27.88 13.99 -7.25
N GLY A 387 27.85 12.73 -6.80
CA GLY A 387 27.40 12.36 -5.45
C GLY A 387 25.90 12.04 -5.35
N ASN A 388 25.17 12.04 -6.47
CA ASN A 388 23.81 11.52 -6.51
C ASN A 388 23.85 10.01 -6.79
N TYR A 389 23.66 9.20 -5.75
CA TYR A 389 23.81 7.75 -5.83
C TYR A 389 22.49 7.00 -6.10
N GLN A 390 21.44 7.68 -6.58
CA GLN A 390 20.14 7.04 -6.81
C GLN A 390 20.21 5.82 -7.73
N ALA A 391 21.02 5.85 -8.80
CA ALA A 391 21.18 4.70 -9.69
C ALA A 391 21.63 3.42 -8.97
N ILE A 392 22.42 3.56 -7.88
CA ILE A 392 22.96 2.44 -7.11
C ILE A 392 21.86 1.69 -6.37
N GLU A 393 20.98 2.40 -5.67
CA GLU A 393 19.88 1.78 -4.95
C GLU A 393 18.76 1.32 -5.89
N THR A 394 18.51 2.08 -6.97
CA THR A 394 17.54 1.74 -8.00
C THR A 394 17.89 0.41 -8.69
N LEU A 395 19.17 0.08 -8.92
CA LEU A 395 19.52 -1.23 -9.48
C LEU A 395 19.06 -2.39 -8.59
N VAL A 396 19.26 -2.29 -7.27
CA VAL A 396 18.81 -3.34 -6.35
C VAL A 396 17.27 -3.42 -6.34
N HIS A 397 16.59 -2.27 -6.31
CA HIS A 397 15.13 -2.18 -6.43
C HIS A 397 14.62 -2.93 -7.66
N GLU A 398 15.17 -2.63 -8.84
CA GLU A 398 14.71 -3.22 -10.08
C GLU A 398 15.00 -4.73 -10.18
N VAL A 399 16.17 -5.18 -9.70
CA VAL A 399 16.50 -6.62 -9.70
C VAL A 399 15.51 -7.43 -8.86
N LYS A 400 14.92 -6.84 -7.81
CA LYS A 400 13.86 -7.51 -7.05
C LYS A 400 12.67 -7.87 -7.95
N HIS A 401 12.29 -7.00 -8.90
CA HIS A 401 11.19 -7.29 -9.84
C HIS A 401 11.50 -8.43 -10.79
N VAL A 402 12.77 -8.56 -11.22
CA VAL A 402 13.22 -9.73 -12.01
C VAL A 402 12.91 -11.02 -11.25
N VAL A 403 13.31 -11.09 -9.98
CA VAL A 403 13.08 -12.25 -9.12
C VAL A 403 11.60 -12.47 -8.85
N SER A 404 10.85 -11.42 -8.52
CA SER A 404 9.41 -11.52 -8.21
C SER A 404 8.62 -12.08 -9.40
N PHE A 405 8.82 -11.53 -10.60
CA PHE A 405 8.13 -12.03 -11.80
C PHE A 405 8.52 -13.48 -12.09
N ASN A 406 9.81 -13.81 -12.03
CA ASN A 406 10.30 -15.16 -12.23
C ASN A 406 9.64 -16.18 -11.31
N GLN A 407 9.54 -15.88 -10.01
CA GLN A 407 8.90 -16.74 -9.01
C GLN A 407 7.45 -17.04 -9.38
N ARG A 408 6.73 -16.08 -9.97
CA ARG A 408 5.34 -16.26 -10.40
C ARG A 408 5.21 -17.01 -11.72
N VAL A 409 6.19 -16.88 -12.63
CA VAL A 409 6.21 -17.66 -13.89
C VAL A 409 6.49 -19.15 -13.65
N VAL A 410 7.50 -19.49 -12.83
CA VAL A 410 7.94 -20.88 -12.62
C VAL A 410 7.27 -21.55 -11.41
N GLY A 411 6.37 -20.82 -10.75
CA GLY A 411 5.81 -21.15 -9.47
C GLY A 411 4.52 -21.96 -9.49
N THR A 412 3.94 -22.11 -8.29
CA THR A 412 2.68 -22.84 -8.09
C THR A 412 1.43 -21.96 -8.18
N VAL A 413 1.46 -20.75 -7.59
CA VAL A 413 0.38 -19.75 -7.74
C VAL A 413 0.76 -18.76 -8.83
N PHE A 414 -0.09 -18.70 -9.86
CA PHE A 414 0.15 -17.96 -11.08
C PHE A 414 -0.52 -16.58 -11.07
N ALA A 415 -0.06 -15.73 -10.15
CA ALA A 415 -0.59 -14.39 -9.98
C ALA A 415 0.51 -13.45 -9.45
N THR A 416 0.57 -12.23 -10.00
CA THR A 416 1.49 -11.19 -9.52
C THR A 416 1.06 -10.61 -8.19
N GLN A 417 2.01 -10.02 -7.46
CA GLN A 417 1.71 -9.16 -6.33
C GLN A 417 1.00 -7.88 -6.80
N PRO A 418 0.08 -7.30 -6.00
CA PRO A 418 -0.45 -5.98 -6.29
C PRO A 418 0.67 -4.94 -6.21
N THR A 419 0.56 -3.86 -7.00
CA THR A 419 1.60 -2.83 -7.17
C THR A 419 2.18 -2.33 -5.84
N TRP A 420 1.34 -2.05 -4.86
CA TRP A 420 1.79 -1.50 -3.58
C TRP A 420 2.66 -2.49 -2.77
N VAL A 421 2.41 -3.81 -2.90
CA VAL A 421 3.26 -4.85 -2.31
C VAL A 421 4.54 -4.97 -3.12
N GLU A 422 4.41 -5.04 -4.43
CA GLU A 422 5.53 -5.28 -5.34
C GLU A 422 6.59 -4.17 -5.23
N GLU A 423 6.16 -2.91 -5.27
CA GLU A 423 7.02 -1.73 -5.13
C GLU A 423 7.45 -1.49 -3.67
N GLY A 424 6.56 -1.68 -2.71
CA GLY A 424 6.91 -1.50 -1.28
C GLY A 424 8.00 -2.46 -0.81
N THR A 425 8.01 -3.69 -1.32
CA THR A 425 9.08 -4.67 -1.05
C THR A 425 10.32 -4.45 -1.91
N ALA A 426 10.21 -3.85 -3.10
CA ALA A 426 11.37 -3.42 -3.87
C ALA A 426 12.12 -2.28 -3.16
N GLU A 427 11.39 -1.38 -2.48
CA GLU A 427 12.00 -0.38 -1.60
C GLU A 427 12.75 -1.03 -0.43
N ILE A 428 12.23 -2.13 0.15
CA ILE A 428 12.97 -2.90 1.17
C ILE A 428 14.26 -3.49 0.60
N ALA A 429 14.27 -3.93 -0.67
CA ALA A 429 15.48 -4.46 -1.30
C ALA A 429 16.62 -3.44 -1.32
N GLY A 430 16.34 -2.21 -1.79
CA GLY A 430 17.34 -1.14 -1.79
C GLY A 430 17.72 -0.68 -0.38
N GLU A 431 16.76 -0.62 0.56
CA GLU A 431 17.04 -0.27 1.95
C GLU A 431 17.96 -1.29 2.64
N ALA A 432 17.65 -2.59 2.54
CA ALA A 432 18.42 -3.66 3.16
C ALA A 432 19.84 -3.77 2.57
N ALA A 433 19.99 -3.52 1.27
CA ALA A 433 21.32 -3.45 0.65
C ALA A 433 22.12 -2.24 1.17
N SER A 434 21.49 -1.08 1.31
CA SER A 434 22.10 0.10 1.93
C SER A 434 22.43 -0.12 3.41
N ARG A 435 21.56 -0.78 4.18
CA ARG A 435 21.83 -1.15 5.58
C ARG A 435 23.07 -2.02 5.69
N ARG A 436 23.16 -3.05 4.85
CA ARG A 436 24.32 -3.95 4.78
C ARG A 436 25.59 -3.19 4.39
N GLY A 437 25.51 -2.34 3.37
CA GLY A 437 26.63 -1.52 2.92
C GLY A 437 27.09 -0.54 4.00
N TRP A 438 26.16 0.20 4.60
CA TRP A 438 26.49 1.23 5.57
C TRP A 438 27.08 0.63 6.83
N ALA A 439 26.57 -0.50 7.30
CA ALA A 439 27.18 -1.26 8.40
C ALA A 439 28.63 -1.67 8.09
N ALA A 440 28.91 -2.09 6.85
CA ALA A 440 30.25 -2.50 6.43
C ALA A 440 31.23 -1.31 6.32
N THR A 441 30.73 -0.08 6.16
CA THR A 441 31.54 1.14 6.00
C THR A 441 31.46 2.06 7.22
N GLY A 442 31.14 1.52 8.41
CA GLY A 442 31.20 2.25 9.68
C GLY A 442 29.91 2.96 10.11
N GLY A 443 28.80 2.72 9.43
CA GLY A 443 27.46 3.09 9.87
C GLY A 443 26.90 2.17 10.97
N PRO A 444 25.62 2.35 11.34
CA PRO A 444 24.95 1.45 12.27
C PRO A 444 25.00 -0.01 11.79
N ALA A 445 25.00 -0.96 12.72
CA ALA A 445 24.78 -2.36 12.38
C ALA A 445 23.51 -2.53 11.55
N HIS A 446 23.45 -3.54 10.69
CA HIS A 446 22.29 -3.79 9.80
C HIS A 446 20.96 -3.83 10.59
N ASN A 447 20.96 -4.52 11.74
CA ASN A 447 19.82 -4.59 12.66
C ASN A 447 19.74 -3.45 13.70
N GLY A 448 20.63 -2.46 13.59
CA GLY A 448 20.70 -1.32 14.50
C GLY A 448 19.66 -0.25 14.20
N VAL A 449 19.51 0.71 15.12
CA VAL A 449 18.58 1.83 14.97
C VAL A 449 19.18 2.91 14.07
N VAL A 450 18.42 3.38 13.08
CA VAL A 450 18.69 4.62 12.34
C VAL A 450 17.92 5.76 12.99
N ASN A 451 18.65 6.77 13.45
CA ASN A 451 18.18 7.98 14.14
C ASN A 451 19.03 9.21 13.75
N ALA A 452 18.74 10.39 14.30
CA ALA A 452 19.51 11.61 14.02
C ALA A 452 21.01 11.45 14.31
N GLN A 453 21.36 10.78 15.41
CA GLN A 453 22.76 10.58 15.80
C GLN A 453 23.51 9.76 14.75
N SER A 454 22.93 8.66 14.28
CA SER A 454 23.53 7.82 13.23
C SER A 454 23.75 8.58 11.92
N LEU A 455 22.80 9.43 11.51
CA LEU A 455 22.91 10.24 10.30
C LEU A 455 23.98 11.34 10.46
N ARG A 456 24.06 11.96 11.64
CA ARG A 456 25.07 12.97 11.98
C ARG A 456 26.48 12.40 12.12
N ALA A 457 26.63 11.14 12.52
CA ALA A 457 27.93 10.49 12.67
C ALA A 457 28.75 10.46 11.37
N ASN A 458 28.10 10.47 10.20
CA ASN A 458 28.76 10.58 8.89
C ASN A 458 28.88 12.02 8.38
N GLY A 459 28.70 13.03 9.24
CA GLY A 459 28.76 14.44 8.86
C GLY A 459 27.70 14.87 7.83
N GLY A 460 26.63 14.09 7.65
CA GLY A 460 25.61 14.35 6.63
C GLY A 460 25.98 13.94 5.21
N ALA A 461 27.13 13.28 4.99
CA ALA A 461 27.56 12.91 3.65
C ALA A 461 26.65 11.85 3.02
N PHE A 462 26.29 12.07 1.75
CA PHE A 462 25.72 11.02 0.91
C PHE A 462 26.83 10.13 0.37
N THR A 463 26.64 8.82 0.50
CA THR A 463 27.56 7.76 0.06
C THR A 463 26.76 6.70 -0.69
N PRO A 464 27.38 5.89 -1.57
CA PRO A 464 26.70 4.75 -2.17
C PRO A 464 25.95 3.88 -1.15
N GLU A 465 26.56 3.69 0.02
CA GLU A 465 26.09 2.80 1.07
C GLU A 465 24.89 3.35 1.85
N ASN A 466 24.85 4.63 2.19
CA ASN A 466 23.74 5.20 2.98
C ASN A 466 22.62 5.85 2.14
N TYR A 467 22.84 6.08 0.84
CA TYR A 467 21.89 6.85 0.01
C TYR A 467 20.51 6.22 -0.03
N GLY A 468 20.42 4.88 -0.13
CA GLY A 468 19.16 4.15 -0.11
C GLY A 468 18.34 4.39 1.15
N ILE A 469 18.97 4.62 2.31
CA ILE A 469 18.26 4.97 3.55
C ILE A 469 17.76 6.41 3.51
N VAL A 470 18.60 7.35 3.06
CA VAL A 470 18.27 8.79 3.05
C VAL A 470 17.14 9.10 2.07
N ILE A 471 17.16 8.54 0.86
CA ILE A 471 16.12 8.76 -0.16
C ILE A 471 14.75 8.30 0.35
N ARG A 472 14.67 7.16 1.04
CA ARG A 472 13.44 6.61 1.62
C ARG A 472 12.90 7.45 2.77
N LEU A 473 13.78 7.86 3.69
CA LEU A 473 13.41 8.82 4.73
C LEU A 473 12.86 10.12 4.13
N THR A 474 13.49 10.66 3.09
CA THR A 474 13.01 11.85 2.39
C THR A 474 11.63 11.66 1.78
N ARG A 475 11.43 10.55 1.04
CA ARG A 475 10.16 10.22 0.40
C ARG A 475 9.03 10.06 1.42
N VAL A 476 9.29 9.36 2.53
CA VAL A 476 8.33 9.23 3.64
C VAL A 476 7.98 10.58 4.21
N ILE A 477 8.97 11.38 4.61
CA ILE A 477 8.73 12.71 5.17
C ILE A 477 7.85 13.54 4.25
N LYS A 478 8.23 13.64 2.97
CA LYS A 478 7.51 14.47 1.99
C LYS A 478 6.11 13.93 1.75
N TYR A 479 5.95 12.62 1.66
CA TYR A 479 4.64 11.99 1.54
C TYR A 479 3.75 12.30 2.76
N LEU A 480 4.26 12.04 3.97
CA LEU A 480 3.56 12.31 5.23
C LEU A 480 3.25 13.80 5.43
N ALA A 481 4.11 14.70 4.93
CA ALA A 481 3.94 16.15 5.07
C ALA A 481 3.05 16.78 3.99
N ALA A 482 3.02 16.22 2.78
CA ALA A 482 2.27 16.77 1.65
C ALA A 482 0.82 16.26 1.58
N GLN A 483 0.51 15.13 2.22
CA GLN A 483 -0.83 14.54 2.16
C GLN A 483 -1.49 14.61 3.53
N PRO A 484 -2.45 15.53 3.77
CA PRO A 484 -3.22 15.52 5.01
C PRO A 484 -3.71 14.11 5.20
N ASN A 485 -3.22 13.42 6.23
CA ASN A 485 -3.62 12.08 6.61
C ASN A 485 -2.95 10.89 5.92
N ALA A 486 -1.75 11.05 5.42
CA ALA A 486 -0.94 9.95 4.91
C ALA A 486 -0.44 9.05 6.05
N VAL A 487 -1.22 8.07 6.49
CA VAL A 487 -0.61 6.78 6.89
C VAL A 487 -1.51 5.67 6.40
N VAL A 488 -1.16 5.17 5.24
CA VAL A 488 -1.90 4.13 4.53
C VAL A 488 -0.90 3.33 3.77
N ILE A 489 -1.17 2.05 3.79
CA ILE A 489 -1.26 1.37 2.52
C ILE A 489 -2.72 1.31 2.17
N ALA A 490 -3.04 1.50 0.90
CA ALA A 490 -4.24 0.90 0.38
C ALA A 490 -3.95 0.21 -0.94
N THR A 491 -4.88 -0.62 -1.36
CA THR A 491 -4.84 -1.41 -2.59
C THR A 491 -5.02 -0.56 -3.86
N SER A 492 -5.14 0.77 -3.74
CA SER A 492 -5.38 1.69 -4.87
C SER A 492 -4.12 2.48 -5.26
N GLN A 493 -4.09 2.99 -6.49
CA GLN A 493 -2.98 3.77 -7.05
C GLN A 493 -2.88 5.21 -6.51
N ALA A 494 -3.69 5.61 -5.52
CA ALA A 494 -3.76 6.98 -5.00
C ALA A 494 -2.63 7.35 -4.01
N TYR A 495 -1.69 6.44 -3.76
CA TYR A 495 -0.67 6.53 -2.70
C TYR A 495 0.73 6.37 -3.25
N SER A 496 1.70 7.00 -2.57
CA SER A 496 3.10 6.81 -2.93
C SER A 496 3.57 5.43 -2.46
N VAL A 497 3.75 4.52 -3.40
CA VAL A 497 4.30 3.19 -3.13
C VAL A 497 5.76 3.26 -2.65
N TYR A 498 6.49 4.30 -3.05
CA TYR A 498 7.88 4.47 -2.63
C TYR A 498 8.02 5.09 -1.23
N GLY A 499 7.15 6.03 -0.87
CA GLY A 499 7.12 6.61 0.48
C GLY A 499 6.40 5.70 1.47
N SER A 500 5.07 5.61 1.35
CA SER A 500 4.22 4.87 2.29
C SER A 500 4.41 3.36 2.25
N GLY A 501 4.69 2.81 1.06
CA GLY A 501 4.91 1.38 0.89
C GLY A 501 6.16 0.91 1.61
N TRP A 502 7.28 1.65 1.52
CA TRP A 502 8.49 1.34 2.28
C TRP A 502 8.23 1.39 3.80
N HIS A 503 7.61 2.47 4.29
CA HIS A 503 7.41 2.69 5.73
C HIS A 503 6.63 1.55 6.40
N PHE A 504 5.56 1.07 5.76
CA PHE A 504 4.83 -0.07 6.28
C PHE A 504 5.54 -1.40 6.13
N HIS A 505 6.18 -1.67 4.99
CA HIS A 505 6.92 -2.93 4.86
C HIS A 505 8.08 -2.99 5.84
N ARG A 506 8.69 -1.83 6.17
CA ARG A 506 9.68 -1.71 7.24
C ARG A 506 9.08 -2.01 8.61
N PHE A 507 7.85 -1.56 8.87
CA PHE A 507 7.09 -1.99 10.06
C PHE A 507 6.87 -3.50 10.07
N LEU A 508 6.50 -4.12 8.95
CA LEU A 508 6.33 -5.58 8.90
C LEU A 508 7.64 -6.31 9.24
N GLY A 509 8.76 -5.85 8.66
CA GLY A 509 10.07 -6.43 8.95
C GLY A 509 10.49 -6.27 10.42
N ASP A 510 10.21 -5.12 11.04
CA ASP A 510 10.52 -4.90 12.46
C ASP A 510 9.59 -5.65 13.41
N GLY A 511 8.28 -5.61 13.12
CA GLY A 511 7.20 -6.09 13.98
C GLY A 511 6.99 -7.60 13.91
N TYR A 512 7.11 -8.19 12.72
CA TYR A 512 6.87 -9.62 12.49
C TYR A 512 8.11 -10.35 11.93
N GLY A 513 9.00 -9.64 11.24
CA GLY A 513 10.25 -10.21 10.71
C GLY A 513 11.40 -10.25 11.71
N GLY A 514 11.27 -9.57 12.85
CA GLY A 514 12.31 -9.53 13.88
C GLY A 514 13.60 -8.84 13.43
N ALA A 515 13.52 -7.83 12.56
CA ALA A 515 14.68 -7.17 11.96
C ALA A 515 15.75 -6.69 12.94
N ALA A 516 15.36 -6.30 14.16
CA ALA A 516 16.30 -5.86 15.20
C ALA A 516 17.06 -7.01 15.89
N SER A 517 16.60 -8.26 15.76
CA SER A 517 17.13 -9.42 16.48
C SER A 517 18.53 -9.83 16.02
N SER A 518 18.80 -9.79 14.73
CA SER A 518 20.11 -10.05 14.14
C SER A 518 20.19 -9.49 12.71
N PRO A 519 21.40 -9.25 12.16
CA PRO A 519 21.57 -8.72 10.81
C PRO A 519 20.78 -9.50 9.74
N GLY A 520 19.76 -8.87 9.16
CA GLY A 520 18.93 -9.45 8.10
C GLY A 520 17.92 -10.51 8.56
N ALA A 521 17.55 -10.55 9.84
CA ALA A 521 16.58 -11.52 10.39
C ALA A 521 15.21 -11.48 9.69
N ASP A 522 14.80 -10.30 9.22
CA ASP A 522 13.54 -10.05 8.52
C ASP A 522 13.52 -10.57 7.08
N ALA A 523 14.64 -11.02 6.52
CA ALA A 523 14.73 -11.57 5.19
C ALA A 523 13.75 -12.73 4.95
N GLY A 524 13.54 -13.58 5.97
CA GLY A 524 12.63 -14.71 5.89
C GLY A 524 11.18 -14.31 5.61
N LEU A 525 10.72 -13.21 6.21
CA LEU A 525 9.36 -12.68 6.01
C LEU A 525 9.16 -12.23 4.56
N PHE A 526 10.07 -11.41 4.03
CA PHE A 526 9.97 -10.90 2.67
C PHE A 526 10.13 -12.02 1.62
N LYS A 527 10.94 -13.04 1.94
CA LYS A 527 11.11 -14.19 1.07
C LYS A 527 9.82 -15.00 1.02
N GLN A 528 9.19 -15.23 2.17
CA GLN A 528 7.90 -15.89 2.25
C GLN A 528 6.79 -15.10 1.53
N GLN A 529 6.83 -13.77 1.59
CA GLN A 529 5.90 -12.91 0.83
C GLN A 529 6.13 -13.02 -0.69
N ASN A 530 7.37 -13.21 -1.13
CA ASN A 530 7.71 -13.26 -2.56
C ASN A 530 7.41 -14.61 -3.22
N VAL A 531 7.61 -15.73 -2.52
CA VAL A 531 7.45 -17.08 -3.10
C VAL A 531 6.04 -17.34 -3.62
N SER A 532 5.96 -18.12 -4.69
CA SER A 532 4.69 -18.45 -5.37
C SER A 532 3.79 -19.42 -4.62
N SER A 533 4.25 -20.04 -3.54
CA SER A 533 3.37 -20.81 -2.64
C SER A 533 2.51 -19.92 -1.75
N THR A 534 2.89 -18.64 -1.60
CA THR A 534 2.15 -17.65 -0.82
C THR A 534 1.18 -16.89 -1.74
N PRO A 535 -0.12 -16.81 -1.41
CA PRO A 535 -1.08 -16.00 -2.16
C PRO A 535 -0.62 -14.53 -2.26
N PRO A 536 -0.82 -13.87 -3.41
CA PRO A 536 -0.48 -12.45 -3.54
C PRO A 536 -1.41 -11.55 -2.72
N GLY A 537 -0.94 -10.34 -2.44
CA GLY A 537 -1.71 -9.30 -1.75
C GLY A 537 -2.05 -9.64 -0.31
N LEU A 538 -3.22 -9.21 0.15
CA LEU A 538 -3.64 -9.30 1.56
C LEU A 538 -3.68 -10.74 2.09
N ALA A 539 -4.09 -11.70 1.26
CA ALA A 539 -4.13 -13.11 1.63
C ALA A 539 -2.73 -13.66 1.97
N GLY A 540 -1.67 -13.08 1.40
CA GLY A 540 -0.30 -13.45 1.72
C GLY A 540 0.15 -13.03 3.12
N PHE A 541 -0.39 -11.94 3.66
CA PHE A 541 -0.01 -11.47 5.00
C PHE A 541 -0.45 -12.41 6.10
N LEU A 542 -1.70 -12.91 6.01
CA LEU A 542 -2.23 -13.90 6.95
C LEU A 542 -1.30 -15.10 7.13
N VAL A 543 -0.56 -15.49 6.08
CA VAL A 543 0.35 -16.65 6.13
C VAL A 543 1.50 -16.44 7.12
N PHE A 544 2.08 -15.24 7.21
CA PHE A 544 3.27 -14.99 8.02
C PHE A 544 3.03 -14.11 9.25
N THR A 545 1.97 -13.30 9.26
CA THR A 545 1.59 -12.52 10.45
C THR A 545 0.59 -13.25 11.33
N GLN A 546 -0.14 -14.25 10.78
CA GLN A 546 -1.32 -14.87 11.41
C GLN A 546 -2.40 -13.85 11.78
N LYS A 547 -2.41 -12.68 11.13
CA LYS A 547 -3.31 -11.56 11.39
C LYS A 547 -3.98 -11.08 10.11
N THR A 548 -5.25 -10.69 10.23
CA THR A 548 -5.96 -10.01 9.14
C THR A 548 -5.28 -8.69 8.81
N TYR A 549 -5.56 -8.15 7.63
CA TYR A 549 -5.00 -6.86 7.26
C TYR A 549 -5.44 -5.75 8.22
N GLU A 550 -6.68 -5.84 8.68
CA GLU A 550 -7.28 -4.95 9.65
C GLU A 550 -6.54 -4.97 10.99
N GLU A 551 -6.22 -6.16 11.52
CA GLU A 551 -5.42 -6.32 12.75
C GLU A 551 -3.99 -5.77 12.57
N ILE A 552 -3.38 -5.98 11.40
CA ILE A 552 -2.07 -5.42 11.07
C ILE A 552 -2.11 -3.89 11.04
N LEU A 553 -3.20 -3.29 10.54
CA LEU A 553 -3.38 -1.84 10.54
C LEU A 553 -3.51 -1.26 11.97
N VAL A 554 -4.14 -1.99 12.90
CA VAL A 554 -4.18 -1.62 14.32
C VAL A 554 -2.76 -1.63 14.90
N ASP A 555 -2.01 -2.72 14.68
CA ASP A 555 -0.62 -2.83 15.15
C ASP A 555 0.27 -1.72 14.55
N TYR A 556 0.10 -1.43 13.27
CA TYR A 556 0.84 -0.39 12.56
C TYR A 556 0.54 1.00 13.11
N ALA A 557 -0.74 1.31 13.37
CA ALA A 557 -1.13 2.57 14.01
C ALA A 557 -0.50 2.69 15.40
N ALA A 558 -0.51 1.63 16.21
CA ALA A 558 0.14 1.61 17.51
C ALA A 558 1.66 1.85 17.39
N ALA A 559 2.33 1.17 16.45
CA ALA A 559 3.75 1.32 16.19
C ALA A 559 4.14 2.77 15.86
N ILE A 560 3.33 3.45 15.05
CA ILE A 560 3.51 4.87 14.69
C ILE A 560 3.38 5.75 15.92
N MET A 561 2.32 5.55 16.72
CA MET A 561 2.06 6.40 17.89
C MET A 561 3.16 6.32 18.95
N LEU A 562 3.78 5.15 19.09
CA LEU A 562 4.82 4.87 20.07
C LEU A 562 6.24 5.19 19.56
N ASN A 563 6.45 5.43 18.27
CA ASN A 563 7.80 5.58 17.72
C ASN A 563 8.55 6.79 18.30
N GLY A 564 9.78 6.54 18.73
CA GLY A 564 10.69 7.50 19.37
C GLY A 564 10.16 8.20 20.63
N THR A 565 9.18 7.61 21.31
CA THR A 565 8.67 8.13 22.60
C THR A 565 9.54 7.74 23.79
N GLY A 566 10.51 6.84 23.62
CA GLY A 566 11.29 6.24 24.72
C GLY A 566 10.47 5.35 25.68
N THR A 567 9.17 5.21 25.43
CA THR A 567 8.27 4.38 26.25
C THR A 567 8.56 2.90 26.02
N PRO A 568 8.68 2.07 27.09
CA PRO A 568 8.74 0.63 26.95
C PRO A 568 7.50 0.12 26.23
N ILE A 569 7.67 -0.38 25.02
CA ILE A 569 6.60 -1.01 24.26
C ILE A 569 6.39 -2.40 24.87
N ALA A 570 5.15 -2.76 25.18
CA ALA A 570 4.82 -4.10 25.64
C ALA A 570 5.47 -5.12 24.69
N ALA A 571 6.11 -6.16 25.24
CA ALA A 571 6.87 -7.11 24.43
C ALA A 571 6.04 -7.77 23.31
N THR A 572 4.72 -7.81 23.50
CA THR A 572 3.74 -8.38 22.58
C THR A 572 3.30 -7.44 21.44
N LEU A 573 3.58 -6.15 21.51
CA LEU A 573 3.16 -5.18 20.48
C LEU A 573 4.23 -5.05 19.38
N PRO A 574 3.85 -5.24 18.09
CA PRO A 574 4.69 -4.88 16.97
C PRO A 574 5.05 -3.39 16.98
N ALA A 575 6.29 -3.06 16.63
CA ALA A 575 6.79 -1.70 16.67
C ALA A 575 7.96 -1.49 15.71
N PHE A 576 8.24 -0.25 15.38
CA PHE A 576 9.51 0.15 14.77
C PHE A 576 10.65 -0.03 15.77
N ARG A 577 11.63 -0.84 15.40
CA ARG A 577 12.80 -1.18 16.21
C ARG A 577 14.11 -0.86 15.51
N THR A 578 14.11 -0.71 14.20
CA THR A 578 15.30 -0.35 13.41
C THR A 578 15.30 1.12 12.98
N TYR A 579 14.23 1.86 13.26
CA TYR A 579 14.10 3.29 12.97
C TYR A 579 13.51 4.07 14.16
N ASP A 580 14.13 5.21 14.46
CA ASP A 580 13.53 6.30 15.20
C ASP A 580 13.22 7.42 14.20
N PHE A 581 12.01 7.39 13.63
CA PHE A 581 11.57 8.38 12.65
C PHE A 581 11.54 9.81 13.21
N PRO A 582 10.98 10.09 14.41
CA PRO A 582 11.01 11.45 14.96
C PRO A 582 12.43 12.04 14.98
N SER A 583 13.41 11.27 15.44
CA SER A 583 14.81 11.69 15.45
C SER A 583 15.40 11.75 14.04
N ALA A 584 15.34 10.68 13.25
CA ALA A 584 15.98 10.57 11.94
C ALA A 584 15.56 11.67 10.98
N THR A 585 14.31 12.09 11.04
CA THR A 585 13.75 13.14 10.18
C THR A 585 14.14 14.56 10.63
N SER A 586 14.55 14.75 11.89
CA SER A 586 14.91 16.07 12.43
C SER A 586 16.18 16.65 11.79
N VAL A 587 16.90 15.86 10.99
CA VAL A 587 18.12 16.27 10.29
C VAL A 587 17.86 16.91 8.93
N PHE A 588 16.62 16.86 8.43
CA PHE A 588 16.24 17.45 7.15
C PHE A 588 15.72 18.88 7.34
N SER A 589 16.10 19.79 6.44
CA SER A 589 15.61 21.18 6.45
C SER A 589 14.18 21.27 5.91
N GLY A 590 13.46 22.34 6.28
CA GLY A 590 12.11 22.62 5.74
C GLY A 590 10.97 21.77 6.31
N ILE A 591 11.24 20.87 7.26
CA ILE A 591 10.21 20.08 7.94
C ILE A 591 9.80 20.81 9.22
N PRO A 592 8.48 20.95 9.49
CA PRO A 592 8.02 21.48 10.77
C PRO A 592 8.60 20.67 11.94
N ALA A 593 9.27 21.33 12.88
CA ALA A 593 9.68 20.73 14.15
C ALA A 593 8.41 20.36 14.94
N ALA A 594 7.91 19.14 14.72
CA ALA A 594 6.65 18.69 15.25
C ALA A 594 6.71 17.20 15.63
N PRO A 595 5.95 16.78 16.66
CA PRO A 595 6.00 15.42 17.16
C PRO A 595 5.43 14.44 16.13
N TYR A 596 6.19 13.40 15.79
CA TYR A 596 5.73 12.31 14.92
C TYR A 596 4.50 11.57 15.52
N PRO A 597 3.50 11.19 14.70
CA PRO A 597 3.36 11.52 13.28
C PRO A 597 3.15 13.03 13.05
N TYR A 598 3.84 13.63 12.07
CA TYR A 598 3.88 15.09 11.88
C TYR A 598 2.49 15.69 11.64
N PRO A 599 2.19 16.90 12.15
CA PRO A 599 1.03 17.66 11.70
C PRO A 599 1.18 17.92 10.21
N VAL A 600 0.14 17.59 9.47
CA VAL A 600 0.24 17.52 8.01
C VAL A 600 0.00 18.86 7.32
N THR A 601 -0.33 19.90 8.07
CA THR A 601 -0.22 21.27 7.59
C THR A 601 0.07 22.21 8.75
N ALA A 602 0.98 23.17 8.54
CA ALA A 602 0.98 24.41 9.33
C ALA A 602 -0.24 25.30 8.96
N VAL A 603 -0.96 24.93 7.91
CA VAL A 603 -2.07 25.65 7.27
C VAL A 603 -3.24 24.68 7.01
N GLY A 604 -4.08 24.43 8.02
CA GLY A 604 -5.26 23.55 7.93
C GLY A 604 -5.95 23.36 9.27
N GLN A 605 -7.21 22.88 9.27
CA GLN A 605 -8.19 22.99 10.37
C GLN A 605 -7.93 22.13 11.63
N ASN A 606 -6.70 22.16 12.19
CA ASN A 606 -6.43 22.56 13.60
C ASN A 606 -5.12 21.96 14.15
N PRO A 607 -3.96 22.63 13.93
CA PRO A 607 -2.64 22.14 14.33
C PRO A 607 -2.21 22.57 15.74
N SER A 608 -3.00 23.39 16.46
CA SER A 608 -2.79 23.79 17.87
C SER A 608 -4.05 24.47 18.42
N ALA A 609 -5.22 23.84 18.28
CA ALA A 609 -6.45 24.46 18.78
C ALA A 609 -6.53 24.34 20.31
N SER A 610 -6.73 25.47 20.97
CA SER A 610 -7.20 25.53 22.35
C SER A 610 -8.57 24.87 22.48
N PHE A 611 -8.83 24.11 23.55
CA PHE A 611 -10.16 23.54 23.81
C PHE A 611 -10.60 23.57 25.28
N SER A 612 -11.91 23.69 25.49
CA SER A 612 -12.61 23.40 26.74
C SER A 612 -13.71 22.35 26.50
N SER A 613 -14.52 22.52 25.47
CA SER A 613 -15.37 21.48 24.87
C SER A 613 -15.69 21.89 23.44
N GLY A 614 -15.91 20.92 22.54
CA GLY A 614 -16.23 21.24 21.15
C GLY A 614 -16.40 20.03 20.26
N ILE A 615 -16.82 20.32 19.03
CA ILE A 615 -16.94 19.35 17.94
C ILE A 615 -16.07 19.85 16.81
N TRP A 616 -15.11 19.05 16.39
CA TRP A 616 -14.23 19.33 15.27
C TRP A 616 -14.45 18.29 14.20
N SER A 617 -14.82 18.75 13.02
CA SER A 617 -14.91 17.88 11.86
C SER A 617 -13.89 18.32 10.83
N GLY A 618 -13.49 17.39 9.98
CA GLY A 618 -12.86 17.76 8.73
C GLY A 618 -12.44 16.54 7.93
N PRO A 619 -11.85 16.77 6.75
CA PRO A 619 -11.67 15.69 5.82
C PRO A 619 -10.71 14.62 6.33
N ILE A 620 -11.07 13.36 6.11
CA ILE A 620 -10.08 12.28 6.12
C ILE A 620 -9.46 12.29 4.75
N GLY A 621 -8.14 12.37 4.74
CA GLY A 621 -7.42 12.43 3.49
C GLY A 621 -7.38 11.06 2.90
N ASN A 622 -6.95 10.99 1.65
CA ASN A 622 -6.87 9.73 0.91
C ASN A 622 -6.19 8.66 1.75
N GLY A 623 -5.27 9.04 2.62
CA GLY A 623 -4.56 8.11 3.47
C GLY A 623 -5.25 7.54 4.70
N GLY A 624 -6.56 7.68 4.84
CA GLY A 624 -7.34 7.00 5.87
C GLY A 624 -7.07 7.49 7.30
N VAL A 625 -6.09 8.37 7.52
CA VAL A 625 -5.78 8.89 8.86
C VAL A 625 -6.51 10.20 9.14
N ARG A 626 -6.53 10.69 10.37
CA ARG A 626 -6.71 12.11 10.64
C ARG A 626 -5.95 12.52 11.87
N ILE A 627 -5.06 13.50 11.77
CA ILE A 627 -4.33 14.00 12.94
C ILE A 627 -5.00 15.28 13.42
N HIS A 628 -5.42 15.29 14.68
CA HIS A 628 -5.80 16.49 15.42
C HIS A 628 -4.77 16.80 16.49
N ASP A 629 -4.41 18.08 16.66
CA ASP A 629 -3.49 18.55 17.69
C ASP A 629 -4.14 19.66 18.51
N PHE A 630 -4.28 19.42 19.80
CA PHE A 630 -4.96 20.32 20.71
C PHE A 630 -4.11 20.65 21.93
N VAL A 631 -4.27 21.88 22.41
CA VAL A 631 -3.71 22.34 23.68
C VAL A 631 -4.87 22.49 24.65
N SER A 632 -4.84 21.74 25.74
CA SER A 632 -5.84 21.83 26.80
C SER A 632 -5.74 23.18 27.48
N ASN A 633 -6.85 23.91 27.54
CA ASN A 633 -6.93 25.17 28.29
C ASN A 633 -7.41 24.96 29.74
N GLY A 634 -7.52 23.72 30.23
CA GLY A 634 -8.14 23.42 31.51
C GLY A 634 -7.36 22.45 32.40
N THR A 635 -7.60 22.55 33.71
CA THR A 635 -7.25 21.55 34.74
C THR A 635 -8.55 20.90 35.24
N GLY A 636 -8.98 19.83 34.58
CA GLY A 636 -10.19 19.09 34.93
C GLY A 636 -9.89 17.82 35.71
N THR A 637 -10.93 16.99 35.93
CA THR A 637 -10.85 15.58 36.36
C THR A 637 -10.53 14.62 35.19
N GLY A 638 -10.52 15.15 33.96
CA GLY A 638 -10.22 14.40 32.74
C GLY A 638 -10.81 15.06 31.48
N THR A 639 -10.50 14.48 30.32
CA THR A 639 -11.08 14.85 29.02
C THR A 639 -11.76 13.62 28.43
N GLU A 640 -13.04 13.75 28.11
CA GLU A 640 -13.76 12.76 27.32
C GLU A 640 -13.52 13.00 25.84
N ILE A 641 -13.09 11.94 25.14
CA ILE A 641 -12.84 11.91 23.71
C ILE A 641 -13.87 10.98 23.10
N THR A 642 -14.71 11.52 22.22
CA THR A 642 -15.63 10.73 21.40
C THR A 642 -15.30 10.96 19.94
N VAL A 643 -15.02 9.89 19.20
CA VAL A 643 -14.74 9.99 17.76
C VAL A 643 -15.86 9.32 16.98
N GLN A 644 -16.50 10.09 16.12
CA GLN A 644 -17.47 9.63 15.13
C GLN A 644 -16.80 9.63 13.76
N VAL A 645 -16.64 8.42 13.23
CA VAL A 645 -15.98 8.15 11.96
C VAL A 645 -16.81 7.10 11.24
N GLU A 646 -17.21 7.42 10.02
CA GLU A 646 -17.88 6.50 9.09
C GLU A 646 -16.83 5.49 8.54
N PRO A 647 -17.10 4.18 8.44
CA PRO A 647 -16.27 3.24 7.67
C PRO A 647 -16.31 3.55 6.15
N PRO A 648 -15.28 3.38 5.29
CA PRO A 648 -13.89 2.88 5.32
C PRO A 648 -13.04 2.71 6.58
N ALA A 649 -12.15 1.72 6.63
CA ALA A 649 -11.05 1.62 7.60
C ALA A 649 -10.25 2.94 7.77
N ARG A 650 -10.13 3.45 9.00
CA ARG A 650 -9.58 4.78 9.30
C ARG A 650 -8.86 4.88 10.64
N VAL A 651 -7.81 5.69 10.72
CA VAL A 651 -7.01 5.95 11.93
C VAL A 651 -7.12 7.42 12.33
N VAL A 652 -7.86 7.77 13.39
CA VAL A 652 -7.85 9.13 13.93
C VAL A 652 -6.82 9.23 15.04
N VAL A 653 -5.81 10.06 14.84
CA VAL A 653 -4.80 10.40 15.83
C VAL A 653 -5.18 11.72 16.49
N VAL A 654 -5.30 11.72 17.81
CA VAL A 654 -5.50 12.90 18.63
C VAL A 654 -4.27 13.10 19.51
N ARG A 655 -3.63 14.27 19.38
CA ARG A 655 -2.56 14.72 20.27
C ARG A 655 -3.13 15.78 21.18
N LEU A 656 -3.03 15.56 22.49
CA LEU A 656 -3.46 16.50 23.52
C LEU A 656 -2.23 16.90 24.34
N ARG A 657 -2.11 18.19 24.62
CA ARG A 657 -1.03 18.78 25.42
C ARG A 657 -1.58 19.64 26.55
#